data_AF-A0A8J2X0I7-F1
#
_entry.id   AF-A0A8J2X0I7-F1
#
_cell.length_a   1.000
_cell.length_b   1.000
_cell.length_c   1.000
_cell.angle_alpha   90.00
_cell.angle_beta   90.00
_cell.angle_gamma   90.00
#
_symmetry.space_group_name_H-M   'P 1'
#
loop_
_entity.id
_entity.type
_entity.pdbx_description
1 polymer ?
#
loop_
_entity_poly.entity_id
_entity_poly.type
_entity_poly.pdbx_seq_one_letter_code
_entity_poly.pdbx_strand_id
1 'polypeptide(L)'
;MAAEKPRDPTKKFTFSVRTRTLFWRRADDKDATPAPPRRVTLGQLPFLPHSAETLNGLSRLDRACLAFLRFVVARRVLACCAIAGLYSLLAGAGVALGCLDLSPNYQYEWVIDAKRSTRNHDMRRAAVAAVDPLAAHDAVEPRTDEHLPTWVEYESAPHVFTAPNLQKICHIEARFYGEPSYQRVCVMDEGACAAPAASALTAFYGADHLQRLARGNASCHLLDEAAVAQTWLHMVAAANASTAGRLAHGMFMAKGAIETGLSPKTRSLLYVGAPLENFASTTDRTAEQYDAYQNYVEKVEKKLMTHFGVSGSIVRSAYLEPWVRDGLEFKAFSYLLQRLEWLRLQEMDSLWMAITICFVALWIRHMFTGFANSMARDYEVGASSEYTEVAYTFGVSGLRRENYDEYAPDYKRGEARWSGGFDMFAFRDELQGFCDAVRAAPCDERECGMGLLHVPESTTCFYEEFAAWKGSSLINMTASDFYEDLVIFRETTYPGMMLGRDPDGRTWQDLIGFVDGQLRFVTVPTSLTMKVNGGIDLRREVINTVLDFVEGQRDTIKGLGHLTYDGGLQFMWCDTIEALREALFEGFEICFPIAFGVLVLATQNLLVSLYAIVGIALVVASVLGAAESVYGWDLGVIEALAGVMVIGFSVDYAIHLCHMYVEADKSGHSSRMDRFSYAVSKMGGTVVGGAATTLGAAALMLPCQLTFFYKLGLLIFTTIFCSLVFSFGFVMPLLAAAGPSGDWCGFSLPGQKRHHGGRVAAAPLPVKAAPPSPLEDDDTEAATPPSP
;
A
#
# COMPACT_ATOMS: atom_id res chain seq x y z
N MET A 1 -41.97 0.73 -65.31
CA MET A 1 -41.53 2.08 -65.75
C MET A 1 -40.01 2.09 -65.81
N ALA A 2 -39.48 2.42 -67.00
CA ALA A 2 -38.11 2.84 -67.39
C ALA A 2 -36.90 2.28 -66.59
N ALA A 3 -36.08 1.37 -67.15
CA ALA A 3 -35.03 1.55 -68.18
C ALA A 3 -33.67 1.97 -67.59
N GLU A 4 -32.67 1.06 -67.63
CA GLU A 4 -31.35 1.30 -68.24
C GLU A 4 -30.42 0.06 -68.19
N LYS A 5 -29.76 -0.19 -69.32
CA LYS A 5 -28.50 -0.93 -69.55
C LYS A 5 -27.49 0.13 -70.06
N PRO A 6 -26.18 -0.13 -70.25
CA PRO A 6 -25.25 -1.12 -69.65
C PRO A 6 -23.84 -0.52 -69.32
N ARG A 7 -22.96 -1.25 -68.60
CA ARG A 7 -21.55 -1.59 -68.96
C ARG A 7 -20.69 -2.04 -67.77
N ASP A 8 -20.12 -3.23 -67.93
CA ASP A 8 -18.91 -3.80 -67.28
C ASP A 8 -17.65 -3.06 -67.80
N PRO A 9 -16.50 -2.94 -67.08
CA PRO A 9 -15.57 -4.07 -66.85
C PRO A 9 -14.80 -4.06 -65.51
N THR A 10 -14.56 -5.23 -64.90
CA THR A 10 -13.20 -5.81 -64.69
C THR A 10 -13.13 -6.91 -63.59
N LYS A 11 -12.98 -8.15 -64.07
CA LYS A 11 -12.06 -9.23 -63.64
C LYS A 11 -12.03 -9.66 -62.15
N LYS A 12 -12.52 -10.88 -61.90
CA LYS A 12 -11.82 -11.85 -61.05
C LYS A 12 -11.60 -13.16 -61.81
N PHE A 13 -10.31 -13.46 -62.02
CA PHE A 13 -9.78 -14.71 -62.55
C PHE A 13 -9.82 -15.78 -61.46
N THR A 14 -10.42 -16.92 -61.79
CA THR A 14 -10.13 -18.23 -61.17
C THR A 14 -8.85 -18.81 -61.77
N PHE A 15 -8.01 -19.44 -60.93
CA PHE A 15 -7.07 -20.46 -61.37
C PHE A 15 -7.12 -21.68 -60.44
N SER A 16 -7.11 -22.83 -61.08
CA SER A 16 -7.13 -24.21 -60.60
C SER A 16 -5.70 -24.70 -60.30
N VAL A 17 -5.53 -25.82 -59.58
CA VAL A 17 -4.84 -27.05 -60.06
C VAL A 17 -4.68 -28.10 -58.94
N ARG A 18 -5.27 -29.29 -59.21
CA ARG A 18 -4.87 -30.72 -59.00
C ARG A 18 -3.87 -31.09 -57.88
N THR A 19 -4.01 -32.24 -57.20
CA THR A 19 -3.65 -33.57 -57.76
C THR A 19 -4.20 -34.80 -56.99
N ARG A 20 -4.32 -35.90 -57.75
CA ARG A 20 -4.75 -37.28 -57.42
C ARG A 20 -3.76 -38.06 -56.53
N THR A 21 -4.26 -39.09 -55.84
CA THR A 21 -3.74 -40.50 -55.77
C THR A 21 -4.65 -41.34 -54.83
N LEU A 22 -5.40 -42.34 -55.29
CA LEU A 22 -5.08 -43.76 -55.59
C LEU A 22 -5.35 -44.74 -54.42
N PHE A 23 -6.44 -45.51 -54.58
CA PHE A 23 -6.69 -46.93 -54.24
C PHE A 23 -5.91 -47.61 -53.09
N TRP A 24 -6.62 -48.30 -52.18
CA TRP A 24 -7.00 -49.72 -52.34
C TRP A 24 -8.05 -50.14 -51.30
N ARG A 25 -9.09 -50.84 -51.77
CA ARG A 25 -10.07 -51.57 -50.99
C ARG A 25 -9.48 -52.94 -50.65
N ARG A 26 -9.62 -53.43 -49.42
CA ARG A 26 -9.60 -54.87 -49.15
C ARG A 26 -10.92 -55.22 -48.49
N ALA A 27 -11.61 -56.19 -49.09
CA ALA A 27 -12.80 -56.82 -48.57
C ALA A 27 -12.44 -57.89 -47.52
N ASP A 28 -13.47 -58.31 -46.80
CA ASP A 28 -13.60 -59.50 -45.96
C ASP A 28 -13.28 -59.34 -44.47
N ASP A 29 -14.33 -59.04 -43.71
CA ASP A 29 -14.75 -59.93 -42.62
C ASP A 29 -16.27 -59.81 -42.43
N LYS A 30 -17.01 -60.85 -42.84
CA LYS A 30 -18.40 -61.07 -42.44
C LYS A 30 -18.36 -61.98 -41.22
N ASP A 31 -18.73 -61.41 -40.07
CA ASP A 31 -19.28 -62.06 -38.87
C ASP A 31 -18.72 -61.42 -37.59
N ALA A 32 -19.28 -60.26 -37.22
CA ALA A 32 -19.24 -59.77 -35.85
C ALA A 32 -20.53 -59.01 -35.53
N THR A 33 -21.31 -59.55 -34.60
CA THR A 33 -22.45 -58.87 -33.97
C THR A 33 -22.03 -57.49 -33.44
N PRO A 34 -22.82 -56.42 -33.64
CA PRO A 34 -22.43 -55.10 -33.17
C PRO A 34 -22.49 -55.06 -31.63
N ALA A 35 -21.34 -54.91 -30.98
CA ALA A 35 -21.27 -54.55 -29.58
C ALA A 35 -21.89 -53.14 -29.39
N PRO A 36 -22.58 -52.86 -28.27
CA PRO A 36 -23.15 -51.54 -28.02
C PRO A 36 -22.05 -50.46 -28.04
N PRO A 37 -22.32 -49.24 -28.55
CA PRO A 37 -21.30 -48.22 -28.68
C PRO A 37 -20.76 -47.84 -27.29
N ARG A 38 -19.47 -48.09 -27.05
CA ARG A 38 -18.77 -47.58 -25.87
C ARG A 38 -18.88 -46.05 -25.87
N ARG A 39 -19.32 -45.46 -24.75
CA ARG A 39 -19.26 -44.01 -24.55
C ARG A 39 -17.81 -43.55 -24.66
N VAL A 40 -17.54 -42.71 -25.65
CA VAL A 40 -16.22 -42.09 -25.88
C VAL A 40 -16.24 -40.72 -25.21
N THR A 41 -15.27 -40.45 -24.33
CA THR A 41 -15.08 -39.14 -23.70
C THR A 41 -14.04 -38.31 -24.45
N LEU A 42 -14.14 -36.98 -24.38
CA LEU A 42 -13.28 -36.05 -25.14
C LEU A 42 -11.77 -36.32 -24.93
N GLY A 43 -11.38 -36.76 -23.74
CA GLY A 43 -9.97 -37.06 -23.39
C GLY A 43 -9.37 -38.28 -24.07
N GLN A 44 -10.17 -39.10 -24.77
CA GLN A 44 -9.70 -40.29 -25.49
C GLN A 44 -9.45 -40.04 -26.98
N LEU A 45 -9.67 -38.81 -27.47
CA LEU A 45 -9.57 -38.46 -28.88
C LEU A 45 -8.23 -37.76 -29.19
N PRO A 46 -7.40 -38.29 -30.11
CA PRO A 46 -6.17 -37.61 -30.56
C PRO A 46 -6.49 -36.36 -31.40
N PHE A 47 -5.57 -35.39 -31.51
CA PHE A 47 -5.72 -34.15 -32.31
C PHE A 47 -5.72 -34.35 -33.85
N LEU A 48 -6.40 -35.38 -34.35
CA LEU A 48 -6.54 -35.71 -35.78
C LEU A 48 -8.01 -35.56 -36.21
N PRO A 49 -8.31 -35.35 -37.50
CA PRO A 49 -9.69 -35.27 -37.98
C PRO A 49 -10.44 -36.58 -37.74
N HIS A 50 -11.58 -36.51 -37.04
CA HIS A 50 -12.41 -37.66 -36.67
C HIS A 50 -13.53 -37.92 -37.68
N SER A 51 -13.88 -39.20 -37.88
CA SER A 51 -15.02 -39.61 -38.70
C SER A 51 -16.37 -39.27 -38.04
N ALA A 52 -17.43 -39.17 -38.85
CA ALA A 52 -18.76 -38.75 -38.40
C ALA A 52 -19.39 -39.69 -37.36
N GLU A 53 -19.06 -40.98 -37.40
CA GLU A 53 -19.53 -41.95 -36.41
C GLU A 53 -18.95 -41.71 -35.01
N THR A 54 -17.67 -41.34 -34.92
CA THR A 54 -17.01 -41.04 -33.63
C THR A 54 -17.55 -39.77 -32.99
N LEU A 55 -17.94 -38.77 -33.80
CA LEU A 55 -18.56 -37.52 -33.33
C LEU A 55 -19.98 -37.73 -32.79
N ASN A 56 -20.70 -38.73 -33.30
CA ASN A 56 -22.07 -39.04 -32.87
C ASN A 56 -22.13 -39.78 -31.52
N GLY A 57 -21.04 -40.44 -31.11
CA GLY A 57 -20.91 -41.12 -29.82
C GLY A 57 -20.57 -40.24 -28.61
N LEU A 58 -20.29 -38.95 -28.82
CA LEU A 58 -19.95 -37.98 -27.77
C LEU A 58 -21.19 -37.51 -26.98
N SER A 59 -21.01 -37.21 -25.69
CA SER A 59 -22.09 -36.60 -24.89
C SER A 59 -22.43 -35.19 -25.40
N ARG A 60 -23.59 -34.64 -25.01
CA ARG A 60 -23.99 -33.27 -25.42
C ARG A 60 -22.99 -32.22 -24.94
N LEU A 61 -22.41 -32.42 -23.75
CA LEU A 61 -21.44 -31.53 -23.14
C LEU A 61 -20.08 -31.62 -23.86
N ASP A 62 -19.63 -32.84 -24.20
CA ASP A 62 -18.39 -33.04 -24.97
C ASP A 62 -18.49 -32.46 -26.39
N ARG A 63 -19.66 -32.55 -27.04
CA ARG A 63 -19.88 -31.91 -28.34
C ARG A 63 -19.86 -30.38 -28.26
N ALA A 64 -20.41 -29.81 -27.19
CA ALA A 64 -20.35 -28.37 -26.95
C ALA A 64 -18.91 -27.90 -26.69
N CYS A 65 -18.15 -28.63 -25.85
CA CYS A 65 -16.73 -28.35 -25.61
C CYS A 65 -15.87 -28.49 -26.88
N LEU A 66 -16.11 -29.52 -27.71
CA LEU A 66 -15.37 -29.70 -28.96
C LEU A 66 -15.72 -28.58 -29.98
N ALA A 67 -16.98 -28.16 -30.05
CA ALA A 67 -17.39 -27.02 -30.88
C ALA A 67 -16.77 -25.71 -30.40
N PHE A 68 -16.72 -25.49 -29.08
CA PHE A 68 -16.06 -24.35 -28.45
C PHE A 68 -14.55 -24.35 -28.72
N LEU A 69 -13.86 -25.48 -28.53
CA LEU A 69 -12.43 -25.61 -28.82
C LEU A 69 -12.13 -25.37 -30.31
N ARG A 70 -12.95 -25.92 -31.22
CA ARG A 70 -12.83 -25.65 -32.66
C ARG A 70 -13.04 -24.17 -32.99
N PHE A 71 -13.99 -23.51 -32.32
CA PHE A 71 -14.23 -22.08 -32.46
C PHE A 71 -13.04 -21.24 -31.96
N VAL A 72 -12.52 -21.53 -30.76
CA VAL A 72 -11.35 -20.85 -30.17
C VAL A 72 -10.11 -21.03 -31.05
N VAL A 73 -9.85 -22.24 -31.54
CA VAL A 73 -8.66 -22.54 -32.36
C VAL A 73 -8.77 -21.94 -33.77
N ALA A 74 -9.95 -21.96 -34.39
CA ALA A 74 -10.15 -21.47 -35.77
C ALA A 74 -10.34 -19.94 -35.85
N ARG A 75 -10.82 -19.29 -34.78
CA ARG A 75 -11.11 -17.84 -34.75
C ARG A 75 -10.54 -17.18 -33.49
N ARG A 76 -9.25 -17.37 -33.27
CA ARG A 76 -8.50 -16.94 -32.06
C ARG A 76 -8.74 -15.48 -31.66
N VAL A 77 -8.73 -14.56 -32.63
CA VAL A 77 -8.95 -13.12 -32.38
C VAL A 77 -10.40 -12.83 -31.95
N LEU A 78 -11.37 -13.42 -32.66
CA LEU A 78 -12.80 -13.21 -32.35
C LEU A 78 -13.19 -13.86 -31.02
N ALA A 79 -12.60 -15.01 -30.68
CA ALA A 79 -12.81 -15.69 -29.41
C ALA A 79 -12.25 -14.87 -28.23
N CYS A 80 -11.04 -14.29 -28.36
CA CYS A 80 -10.51 -13.36 -27.36
C CYS A 80 -11.43 -12.15 -27.16
N CYS A 81 -11.87 -11.49 -28.24
CA CYS A 81 -12.77 -10.34 -28.13
C CYS A 81 -14.13 -10.70 -27.51
N ALA A 82 -14.69 -11.88 -27.81
CA ALA A 82 -15.96 -12.32 -27.27
C ALA A 82 -15.87 -12.66 -25.76
N ILE A 83 -14.78 -13.31 -25.33
CA ILE A 83 -14.56 -13.65 -23.92
C ILE A 83 -14.25 -12.39 -23.11
N ALA A 84 -13.40 -11.49 -23.62
CA ALA A 84 -13.13 -10.20 -22.99
C ALA A 84 -14.40 -9.34 -22.89
N GLY A 85 -15.20 -9.28 -23.96
CA GLY A 85 -16.48 -8.57 -23.96
C GLY A 85 -17.49 -9.15 -22.97
N LEU A 86 -17.55 -10.48 -22.83
CA LEU A 86 -18.41 -11.14 -21.83
C LEU A 86 -17.97 -10.81 -20.40
N TYR A 87 -16.67 -10.81 -20.12
CA TYR A 87 -16.12 -10.41 -18.82
C TYR A 87 -16.42 -8.95 -18.48
N SER A 88 -16.21 -8.04 -19.43
CA SER A 88 -16.54 -6.62 -19.25
C SER A 88 -18.04 -6.39 -19.02
N LEU A 89 -18.90 -7.17 -19.69
CA LEU A 89 -20.35 -7.09 -19.56
C LEU A 89 -20.84 -7.67 -18.23
N LEU A 90 -20.22 -8.75 -17.74
CA LEU A 90 -20.47 -9.32 -16.41
C LEU A 90 -19.98 -8.39 -15.29
N ALA A 91 -18.80 -7.78 -15.45
CA ALA A 91 -18.29 -6.79 -14.50
C ALA A 91 -19.20 -5.55 -14.45
N GLY A 92 -19.59 -5.02 -15.61
CA GLY A 92 -20.54 -3.90 -15.71
C GLY A 92 -21.92 -4.23 -15.14
N ALA A 93 -22.42 -5.46 -15.37
CA ALA A 93 -23.66 -5.93 -14.77
C ALA A 93 -23.53 -6.08 -13.24
N GLY A 94 -22.40 -6.56 -12.74
CA GLY A 94 -22.15 -6.66 -11.29
C GLY A 94 -22.13 -5.29 -10.60
N VAL A 95 -21.55 -4.26 -11.23
CA VAL A 95 -21.60 -2.87 -10.76
C VAL A 95 -23.02 -2.32 -10.83
N ALA A 96 -23.73 -2.52 -11.94
CA ALA A 96 -25.09 -2.02 -12.12
C ALA A 96 -26.12 -2.69 -11.18
N LEU A 97 -25.84 -3.92 -10.75
CA LEU A 97 -26.68 -4.69 -9.81
C LEU A 97 -26.24 -4.51 -8.34
N GLY A 98 -25.23 -3.68 -8.05
CA GLY A 98 -24.72 -3.47 -6.68
C GLY A 98 -24.10 -4.72 -6.04
N CYS A 99 -23.70 -5.70 -6.85
CA CYS A 99 -23.00 -6.91 -6.38
C CYS A 99 -21.47 -6.70 -6.34
N LEU A 100 -20.98 -5.65 -7.02
CA LEU A 100 -19.60 -5.17 -7.01
C LEU A 100 -19.63 -3.70 -6.59
N ASP A 101 -19.97 -3.44 -5.34
CA ASP A 101 -19.77 -2.11 -4.76
C ASP A 101 -18.31 -1.98 -4.33
N LEU A 102 -17.67 -0.88 -4.74
CA LEU A 102 -16.36 -0.50 -4.22
C LEU A 102 -16.52 -0.22 -2.72
N SER A 103 -15.66 -0.81 -1.89
CA SER A 103 -15.60 -0.52 -0.45
C SER A 103 -15.57 1.01 -0.26
N PRO A 104 -16.43 1.59 0.60
CA PRO A 104 -16.28 2.98 1.00
C PRO A 104 -14.86 3.21 1.53
N ASN A 105 -14.27 4.37 1.24
CA ASN A 105 -12.92 4.70 1.72
C ASN A 105 -12.92 4.82 3.26
N TYR A 106 -12.61 3.75 3.97
CA TYR A 106 -12.38 3.76 5.41
C TYR A 106 -10.87 3.94 5.69
N GLN A 107 -10.52 4.82 6.64
CA GLN A 107 -9.12 5.18 6.91
C GLN A 107 -8.34 4.11 7.70
N TYR A 108 -9.01 3.05 8.19
CA TYR A 108 -8.42 2.05 9.10
C TYR A 108 -9.00 0.62 8.90
N GLU A 109 -8.77 -0.02 7.76
CA GLU A 109 -9.24 -1.39 7.48
C GLU A 109 -8.37 -2.52 8.09
N TRP A 110 -7.28 -2.22 8.79
CA TRP A 110 -6.26 -3.20 9.23
C TRP A 110 -6.10 -3.33 10.76
N VAL A 111 -7.15 -3.04 11.52
CA VAL A 111 -7.08 -3.04 12.99
C VAL A 111 -7.33 -4.45 13.54
N ILE A 112 -6.30 -5.07 14.14
CA ILE A 112 -6.39 -6.42 14.70
C ILE A 112 -7.14 -6.38 16.02
N ASP A 113 -8.39 -6.82 15.99
CA ASP A 113 -9.32 -6.65 17.10
C ASP A 113 -8.95 -7.43 18.38
N ALA A 114 -8.26 -8.56 18.21
CA ALA A 114 -7.92 -9.48 19.29
C ALA A 114 -6.75 -9.02 20.18
N LYS A 115 -5.92 -8.07 19.70
CA LYS A 115 -4.70 -7.65 20.42
C LYS A 115 -5.03 -6.61 21.50
N ARG A 116 -4.28 -6.66 22.62
CA ARG A 116 -4.53 -5.84 23.81
C ARG A 116 -4.31 -4.34 23.56
N SER A 117 -3.34 -3.98 22.71
CA SER A 117 -3.06 -2.58 22.35
C SER A 117 -4.23 -1.94 21.62
N THR A 118 -4.76 -2.62 20.59
CA THR A 118 -5.95 -2.23 19.84
C THR A 118 -7.13 -2.00 20.75
N ARG A 119 -7.41 -2.96 21.64
CA ARG A 119 -8.55 -2.86 22.56
C ARG A 119 -8.42 -1.66 23.50
N ASN A 120 -7.23 -1.39 24.03
CA ASN A 120 -7.02 -0.24 24.90
C ASN A 120 -7.15 1.08 24.12
N HIS A 121 -6.65 1.13 22.88
CA HIS A 121 -6.80 2.28 22.00
C HIS A 121 -8.29 2.57 21.68
N ASP A 122 -9.05 1.53 21.34
CA ASP A 122 -10.49 1.61 21.12
C ASP A 122 -11.24 2.04 22.38
N MET A 123 -10.87 1.51 23.54
CA MET A 123 -11.43 1.91 24.83
C MET A 123 -11.23 3.40 25.10
N ARG A 124 -10.03 3.93 24.88
CA ARG A 124 -9.76 5.36 25.09
C ARG A 124 -10.54 6.21 24.10
N ARG A 125 -10.55 5.86 22.80
CA ARG A 125 -11.29 6.64 21.80
C ARG A 125 -12.81 6.60 22.02
N ALA A 126 -13.36 5.46 22.42
CA ALA A 126 -14.78 5.35 22.79
C ALA A 126 -15.09 6.15 24.07
N ALA A 127 -14.15 6.20 25.04
CA ALA A 127 -14.31 7.00 26.24
C ALA A 127 -14.30 8.51 25.92
N VAL A 128 -13.33 8.98 25.12
CA VAL A 128 -13.25 10.38 24.68
C VAL A 128 -14.47 10.80 23.86
N ALA A 129 -14.98 9.92 22.98
CA ALA A 129 -16.18 10.20 22.20
C ALA A 129 -17.46 10.34 23.04
N ALA A 130 -17.50 9.75 24.23
CA ALA A 130 -18.64 9.82 25.16
C ALA A 130 -18.59 11.04 26.10
N VAL A 131 -17.50 11.83 26.07
CA VAL A 131 -17.32 12.98 26.97
C VAL A 131 -18.29 14.10 26.62
N ASP A 132 -18.95 14.65 27.65
CA ASP A 132 -19.80 15.82 27.54
C ASP A 132 -19.01 16.95 26.86
N PRO A 133 -19.53 17.54 25.77
CA PRO A 133 -18.89 18.69 25.15
C PRO A 133 -18.74 19.79 26.19
N LEU A 134 -17.65 20.55 26.12
CA LEU A 134 -17.43 21.72 26.98
C LEU A 134 -18.68 22.61 26.91
N ALA A 135 -19.13 23.16 28.06
CA ALA A 135 -20.33 23.99 28.10
C ALA A 135 -20.20 25.02 26.99
N ALA A 136 -21.20 25.02 26.10
CA ALA A 136 -21.17 25.77 24.87
C ALA A 136 -20.66 27.19 25.16
N HIS A 137 -19.44 27.48 24.70
CA HIS A 137 -19.11 28.84 24.37
C HIS A 137 -20.20 29.28 23.39
N ASP A 138 -20.93 30.31 23.81
CA ASP A 138 -21.74 31.20 23.02
C ASP A 138 -21.49 30.99 21.52
N ALA A 139 -22.50 30.49 20.80
CA ALA A 139 -22.55 30.39 19.34
C ALA A 139 -21.16 30.51 18.69
N VAL A 140 -20.36 29.43 18.71
CA VAL A 140 -18.97 29.42 18.19
C VAL A 140 -18.92 30.30 16.95
N GLU A 141 -18.23 31.44 17.07
CA GLU A 141 -18.15 32.35 15.94
C GLU A 141 -17.55 31.57 14.77
N PRO A 142 -18.22 31.51 13.62
CA PRO A 142 -17.82 30.60 12.56
C PRO A 142 -16.42 30.97 12.07
N ARG A 143 -15.51 30.00 12.07
CA ARG A 143 -14.16 30.04 11.49
C ARG A 143 -13.09 30.78 12.31
N THR A 144 -13.14 30.75 13.64
CA THR A 144 -12.09 31.34 14.49
C THR A 144 -10.80 30.52 14.55
N ASP A 145 -10.87 29.21 14.33
CA ASP A 145 -9.73 28.31 14.54
C ASP A 145 -8.88 28.14 13.27
N GLU A 146 -7.56 28.23 13.40
CA GLU A 146 -6.62 27.88 12.34
C GLU A 146 -6.65 26.36 12.06
N HIS A 147 -7.04 25.97 10.86
CA HIS A 147 -7.22 24.58 10.46
C HIS A 147 -6.54 24.28 9.11
N LEU A 148 -6.15 23.02 8.92
CA LEU A 148 -5.55 22.46 7.68
C LEU A 148 -4.44 23.35 7.06
N PRO A 149 -3.26 23.44 7.70
CA PRO A 149 -2.16 24.25 7.20
C PRO A 149 -1.72 23.84 5.79
N THR A 150 -1.59 24.84 4.91
CA THR A 150 -0.89 24.71 3.63
C THR A 150 0.50 25.28 3.77
N TRP A 151 1.48 24.39 3.74
CA TRP A 151 2.89 24.72 3.75
C TRP A 151 3.30 25.19 2.37
N VAL A 152 3.93 26.35 2.30
CA VAL A 152 4.44 26.91 1.04
C VAL A 152 5.91 27.25 1.22
N GLU A 153 6.76 26.72 0.37
CA GLU A 153 8.20 26.98 0.36
C GLU A 153 8.58 27.76 -0.91
N TYR A 154 9.45 28.75 -0.72
CA TYR A 154 10.01 29.59 -1.76
C TYR A 154 11.53 29.50 -1.71
N GLU A 155 12.15 29.24 -2.86
CA GLU A 155 13.60 29.07 -2.97
C GLU A 155 14.20 29.97 -4.06
N SER A 156 15.27 30.70 -3.70
CA SER A 156 16.02 31.58 -4.59
C SER A 156 17.44 31.78 -4.03
N ALA A 157 18.43 31.12 -4.63
CA ALA A 157 19.83 31.24 -4.22
C ALA A 157 20.49 32.55 -4.75
N PRO A 158 21.43 33.18 -4.01
CA PRO A 158 21.91 32.81 -2.67
C PRO A 158 21.04 33.34 -1.52
N HIS A 159 20.11 34.27 -1.79
CA HIS A 159 19.25 34.88 -0.78
C HIS A 159 17.82 35.16 -1.30
N VAL A 160 16.82 34.74 -0.54
CA VAL A 160 15.40 34.86 -0.93
C VAL A 160 14.80 36.21 -0.55
N PHE A 161 15.24 36.86 0.54
CA PHE A 161 14.67 38.12 1.03
C PHE A 161 15.23 39.35 0.30
N THR A 162 14.86 39.48 -0.97
CA THR A 162 15.11 40.70 -1.77
C THR A 162 13.79 41.36 -2.10
N ALA A 163 13.77 42.69 -2.25
CA ALA A 163 12.57 43.44 -2.64
C ALA A 163 11.82 42.84 -3.87
N PRO A 164 12.49 42.48 -4.98
CA PRO A 164 11.81 41.87 -6.13
C PRO A 164 11.27 40.45 -5.84
N ASN A 165 11.96 39.65 -5.01
CA ASN A 165 11.49 38.32 -4.66
C ASN A 165 10.31 38.37 -3.67
N LEU A 166 10.32 39.29 -2.69
CA LEU A 166 9.20 39.53 -1.79
C LEU A 166 7.94 40.00 -2.53
N GLN A 167 8.10 40.82 -3.57
CA GLN A 167 6.99 41.21 -4.43
C GLN A 167 6.40 40.01 -5.18
N LYS A 168 7.25 39.11 -5.72
CA LYS A 168 6.80 37.87 -6.37
C LYS A 168 6.08 36.95 -5.37
N ILE A 169 6.61 36.78 -4.17
CA ILE A 169 5.99 35.98 -3.09
C ILE A 169 4.61 36.56 -2.74
N CYS A 170 4.51 37.88 -2.59
CA CYS A 170 3.23 38.57 -2.38
C CYS A 170 2.24 38.29 -3.51
N HIS A 171 2.66 38.34 -4.77
CA HIS A 171 1.78 38.00 -5.88
C HIS A 171 1.32 36.53 -5.87
N ILE A 172 2.14 35.61 -5.37
CA ILE A 172 1.77 34.19 -5.24
C ILE A 172 0.76 34.02 -4.11
N GLU A 173 1.03 34.55 -2.91
CA GLU A 173 0.10 34.48 -1.77
C GLU A 173 -1.23 35.20 -2.06
N ALA A 174 -1.19 36.34 -2.76
CA ALA A 174 -2.40 37.06 -3.19
C ALA A 174 -3.36 36.20 -4.05
N ARG A 175 -2.87 35.15 -4.72
CA ARG A 175 -3.71 34.23 -5.50
C ARG A 175 -4.43 33.20 -4.63
N PHE A 176 -3.90 32.88 -3.45
CA PHE A 176 -4.61 32.08 -2.45
C PHE A 176 -5.81 32.86 -1.91
N TYR A 177 -5.60 34.14 -1.59
CA TYR A 177 -6.64 34.98 -0.99
C TYR A 177 -7.62 35.58 -2.02
N GLY A 178 -7.15 35.83 -3.24
CA GLY A 178 -7.94 36.44 -4.32
C GLY A 178 -8.95 35.50 -4.99
N GLU A 179 -9.12 34.27 -4.50
CA GLU A 179 -10.22 33.40 -4.88
C GLU A 179 -11.48 33.79 -4.12
N PRO A 180 -12.62 34.10 -4.78
CA PRO A 180 -13.85 34.53 -4.08
C PRO A 180 -14.35 33.53 -3.04
N SER A 181 -14.03 32.24 -3.23
CA SER A 181 -14.34 31.17 -2.30
C SER A 181 -13.56 31.28 -0.97
N TYR A 182 -12.44 32.01 -0.94
CA TYR A 182 -11.62 32.23 0.27
C TYR A 182 -12.40 32.93 1.38
N GLN A 183 -13.28 33.88 1.05
CA GLN A 183 -14.13 34.58 2.02
C GLN A 183 -15.09 33.66 2.78
N ARG A 184 -15.31 32.42 2.30
CA ARG A 184 -16.12 31.39 2.96
C ARG A 184 -15.32 30.41 3.80
N VAL A 185 -13.99 30.41 3.68
CA VAL A 185 -13.09 29.45 4.34
C VAL A 185 -11.94 30.12 5.11
N CYS A 186 -11.85 31.45 5.12
CA CYS A 186 -10.80 32.18 5.84
C CYS A 186 -11.00 32.09 7.36
N VAL A 187 -9.90 32.25 8.09
CA VAL A 187 -9.93 32.48 9.55
C VAL A 187 -10.54 33.85 9.82
N MET A 188 -11.50 33.91 10.73
CA MET A 188 -12.25 35.12 11.10
C MET A 188 -11.69 35.74 12.37
N ASP A 189 -11.55 37.06 12.36
CA ASP A 189 -11.17 37.90 13.49
C ASP A 189 -12.06 39.16 13.46
N GLU A 190 -12.79 39.41 14.56
CA GLU A 190 -13.79 40.49 14.70
C GLU A 190 -14.79 40.59 13.53
N GLY A 191 -15.28 39.46 13.03
CA GLY A 191 -16.29 39.42 11.96
C GLY A 191 -15.76 39.64 10.53
N ALA A 192 -14.44 39.58 10.32
CA ALA A 192 -13.83 39.64 8.99
C ALA A 192 -12.60 38.74 8.87
N CYS A 193 -12.14 38.43 7.65
CA CYS A 193 -10.95 37.60 7.48
C CYS A 193 -9.72 38.22 8.17
N ALA A 194 -9.05 37.42 8.99
CA ALA A 194 -7.83 37.74 9.72
C ALA A 194 -6.62 37.84 8.78
N ALA A 195 -5.56 38.50 9.25
CA ALA A 195 -4.28 38.48 8.57
C ALA A 195 -3.64 37.08 8.74
N PRO A 196 -3.01 36.50 7.70
CA PRO A 196 -2.24 35.28 7.84
C PRO A 196 -1.03 35.52 8.76
N ALA A 197 -1.12 35.05 10.01
CA ALA A 197 -0.08 35.32 11.01
C ALA A 197 1.25 34.65 10.66
N ALA A 198 1.21 33.45 10.05
CA ALA A 198 2.37 32.64 9.73
C ALA A 198 2.89 32.80 8.28
N SER A 199 2.68 33.96 7.66
CA SER A 199 3.29 34.32 6.37
C SER A 199 4.63 35.03 6.54
N ALA A 200 5.61 34.69 5.70
CA ALA A 200 6.89 35.40 5.66
C ALA A 200 6.72 36.90 5.35
N LEU A 201 5.63 37.27 4.67
CA LEU A 201 5.32 38.66 4.31
C LEU A 201 4.91 39.52 5.50
N THR A 202 4.46 38.92 6.61
CA THR A 202 3.96 39.66 7.79
C THR A 202 5.03 40.56 8.38
N ALA A 203 6.28 40.10 8.39
CA ALA A 203 7.42 40.86 8.87
C ALA A 203 7.78 42.06 7.97
N PHE A 204 7.55 41.97 6.65
CA PHE A 204 8.01 42.98 5.69
C PHE A 204 6.93 43.97 5.25
N TYR A 205 5.71 43.50 4.99
CA TYR A 205 4.58 44.34 4.57
C TYR A 205 3.70 44.79 5.76
N GLY A 206 3.79 44.10 6.90
CA GLY A 206 2.96 44.33 8.08
C GLY A 206 1.61 43.63 8.04
N ALA A 207 1.06 43.36 9.23
CA ALA A 207 -0.22 42.65 9.40
C ALA A 207 -1.39 43.39 8.71
N ASP A 208 -1.47 44.72 8.82
CA ASP A 208 -2.52 45.55 8.22
C ASP A 208 -2.55 45.47 6.69
N HIS A 209 -1.39 45.31 6.05
CA HIS A 209 -1.30 45.16 4.61
C HIS A 209 -1.80 43.79 4.19
N LEU A 210 -1.40 42.73 4.91
CA LEU A 210 -1.85 41.38 4.64
C LEU A 210 -3.32 41.16 4.92
N GLN A 211 -3.89 41.79 5.95
CA GLN A 211 -5.33 41.76 6.20
C GLN A 211 -6.10 42.39 5.02
N ARG A 212 -5.61 43.51 4.48
CA ARG A 212 -6.19 44.12 3.26
C ARG A 212 -5.96 43.28 2.01
N LEU A 213 -4.84 42.57 1.91
CA LEU A 213 -4.54 41.64 0.82
C LEU A 213 -5.49 40.43 0.86
N ALA A 214 -5.74 39.89 2.05
CA ALA A 214 -6.68 38.80 2.30
C ALA A 214 -8.12 39.17 1.90
N ARG A 215 -8.46 40.46 2.01
CA ARG A 215 -9.75 41.04 1.59
C ARG A 215 -9.79 41.49 0.13
N GLY A 216 -8.70 41.32 -0.63
CA GLY A 216 -8.61 41.74 -2.04
C GLY A 216 -8.47 43.25 -2.26
N ASN A 217 -8.23 44.04 -1.20
CA ASN A 217 -8.19 45.50 -1.23
C ASN A 217 -6.77 46.09 -1.22
N ALA A 218 -5.73 45.25 -1.32
CA ALA A 218 -4.33 45.68 -1.38
C ALA A 218 -3.60 45.08 -2.59
N SER A 219 -2.55 45.77 -3.03
CA SER A 219 -1.67 45.34 -4.12
C SER A 219 -0.23 45.17 -3.64
N CYS A 220 0.49 44.23 -4.26
CA CYS A 220 1.89 43.94 -3.98
C CYS A 220 2.81 44.99 -4.62
N HIS A 221 3.06 46.09 -3.90
CA HIS A 221 4.02 47.11 -4.32
C HIS A 221 5.46 46.69 -4.01
N LEU A 222 6.43 47.25 -4.72
CA LEU A 222 7.84 46.99 -4.48
C LEU A 222 8.28 47.66 -3.18
N LEU A 223 8.90 46.89 -2.28
CA LEU A 223 9.44 47.41 -1.02
C LEU A 223 10.79 48.10 -1.24
N ASP A 224 11.14 49.01 -0.33
CA ASP A 224 12.47 49.61 -0.32
C ASP A 224 13.53 48.60 0.14
N GLU A 225 14.61 48.46 -0.63
CA GLU A 225 15.61 47.41 -0.43
C GLU A 225 16.40 47.62 0.87
N ALA A 226 16.62 48.87 1.27
CA ALA A 226 17.26 49.19 2.55
C ALA A 226 16.37 48.82 3.75
N ALA A 227 15.06 49.09 3.65
CA ALA A 227 14.10 48.69 4.68
C ALA A 227 13.97 47.16 4.79
N VAL A 228 13.97 46.44 3.67
CA VAL A 228 13.97 44.97 3.65
C VAL A 228 15.22 44.41 4.33
N ALA A 229 16.40 44.94 4.01
CA ALA A 229 17.66 44.52 4.62
C ALA A 229 17.69 44.80 6.13
N GLN A 230 17.19 45.97 6.57
CA GLN A 230 17.08 46.29 8.00
C GLN A 230 16.14 45.34 8.75
N THR A 231 14.99 45.02 8.14
CA THR A 231 14.01 44.10 8.70
C THR A 231 14.60 42.68 8.83
N TRP A 232 15.32 42.22 7.80
CA TRP A 232 16.04 40.95 7.84
C TRP A 232 17.08 40.90 8.97
N LEU A 233 17.91 41.94 9.10
CA LEU A 233 18.90 42.03 10.18
C LEU A 233 18.25 42.01 11.57
N HIS A 234 17.11 42.68 11.73
CA HIS A 234 16.35 42.65 12.97
C HIS A 234 15.84 41.24 13.30
N MET A 235 15.29 40.51 12.32
CA MET A 235 14.84 39.13 12.50
C MET A 235 15.99 38.20 12.90
N VAL A 236 17.16 38.32 12.24
CA VAL A 236 18.35 37.52 12.58
C VAL A 236 18.86 37.85 13.98
N ALA A 237 18.91 39.13 14.35
CA ALA A 237 19.30 39.56 15.69
C ALA A 237 18.34 39.03 16.76
N ALA A 238 17.03 39.10 16.54
CA ALA A 238 16.01 38.57 17.45
C ALA A 238 16.10 37.04 17.60
N ALA A 239 16.32 36.31 16.49
CA ALA A 239 16.50 34.85 16.49
C ALA A 239 17.80 34.38 17.15
N ASN A 240 18.83 35.22 17.16
CA ASN A 240 20.09 34.96 17.88
C ASN A 240 19.99 35.31 19.37
N ALA A 241 19.21 36.34 19.73
CA ALA A 241 19.15 36.88 21.09
C ALA A 241 18.36 36.01 22.10
N SER A 242 17.35 35.26 21.65
CA SER A 242 16.52 34.44 22.55
C SER A 242 15.89 33.23 21.85
N THR A 243 15.55 32.20 22.62
CA THR A 243 14.76 31.03 22.16
C THR A 243 13.37 31.45 21.68
N ALA A 244 12.72 32.40 22.35
CA ALA A 244 11.43 32.96 21.91
C ALA A 244 11.54 33.66 20.54
N GLY A 245 12.58 34.47 20.32
CA GLY A 245 12.84 35.09 19.02
C GLY A 245 13.17 34.07 17.92
N ARG A 246 13.82 32.95 18.29
CA ARG A 246 14.09 31.84 17.37
C ARG A 246 12.83 31.08 17.00
N LEU A 247 11.89 30.90 17.92
CA LEU A 247 10.56 30.32 17.63
C LEU A 247 9.73 31.25 16.74
N ALA A 248 9.76 32.57 17.00
CA ALA A 248 9.00 33.56 16.25
C ALA A 248 9.49 33.78 14.79
N HIS A 249 10.80 33.70 14.55
CA HIS A 249 11.38 34.02 13.22
C HIS A 249 12.07 32.85 12.53
N GLY A 250 12.46 31.80 13.26
CA GLY A 250 13.19 30.67 12.72
C GLY A 250 12.40 29.86 11.69
N MET A 251 11.07 29.93 11.74
CA MET A 251 10.20 29.31 10.74
C MET A 251 10.46 29.86 9.32
N PHE A 252 10.83 31.12 9.18
CA PHE A 252 11.05 31.79 7.89
C PHE A 252 12.49 31.67 7.38
N MET A 253 13.38 31.05 8.16
CA MET A 253 14.82 30.99 7.88
C MET A 253 15.26 29.58 7.50
N ALA A 254 16.18 29.48 6.54
CA ALA A 254 16.84 28.22 6.22
C ALA A 254 17.75 27.77 7.37
N LYS A 255 17.97 26.46 7.49
CA LYS A 255 18.95 25.89 8.43
C LYS A 255 20.33 26.49 8.16
N GLY A 256 20.99 27.01 9.20
CA GLY A 256 22.29 27.68 9.10
C GLY A 256 22.24 29.17 8.69
N ALA A 257 21.06 29.75 8.43
CA ALA A 257 20.95 31.15 7.99
C ALA A 257 21.45 32.17 9.03
N ILE A 258 21.40 31.84 10.32
CA ILE A 258 21.91 32.71 11.41
C ILE A 258 23.45 32.81 11.34
N GLU A 259 24.13 31.73 10.93
CA GLU A 259 25.59 31.66 10.85
C GLU A 259 26.11 32.27 9.55
N THR A 260 25.42 32.03 8.43
CA THR A 260 25.81 32.51 7.11
C THR A 260 25.33 33.94 6.82
N GLY A 261 24.37 34.45 7.58
CA GLY A 261 23.68 35.73 7.34
C GLY A 261 22.77 35.74 6.11
N LEU A 262 22.62 34.59 5.43
CA LEU A 262 21.88 34.44 4.17
C LEU A 262 20.92 33.26 4.26
N SER A 263 19.66 33.49 3.90
CA SER A 263 18.63 32.45 3.74
C SER A 263 18.34 32.18 2.25
N PRO A 264 18.73 31.03 1.68
CA PRO A 264 18.41 30.67 0.28
C PRO A 264 16.95 30.25 0.07
N LYS A 265 16.25 29.89 1.15
CA LYS A 265 14.84 29.49 1.14
C LYS A 265 14.08 30.09 2.30
N THR A 266 12.76 30.22 2.14
CA THR A 266 11.82 30.66 3.16
C THR A 266 10.51 29.88 3.01
N ARG A 267 9.69 29.84 4.06
CA ARG A 267 8.40 29.17 4.04
C ARG A 267 7.31 30.00 4.71
N SER A 268 6.09 29.89 4.22
CA SER A 268 4.88 30.45 4.82
C SER A 268 3.91 29.31 5.15
N LEU A 269 3.12 29.48 6.21
CA LEU A 269 1.98 28.62 6.54
C LEU A 269 0.69 29.41 6.28
N LEU A 270 -0.16 28.86 5.42
CA LEU A 270 -1.46 29.43 5.08
C LEU A 270 -2.56 28.57 5.70
N TYR A 271 -3.41 29.18 6.51
CA TYR A 271 -4.49 28.48 7.21
C TYR A 271 -5.86 28.76 6.60
N VAL A 272 -6.76 27.79 6.73
CA VAL A 272 -8.20 27.97 6.55
C VAL A 272 -8.87 27.95 7.92
N GLY A 273 -9.99 28.65 8.07
CA GLY A 273 -10.73 28.73 9.32
C GLY A 273 -11.73 27.59 9.49
N ALA A 274 -11.88 27.10 10.72
CA ALA A 274 -12.92 26.15 11.12
C ALA A 274 -13.61 26.62 12.42
N PRO A 275 -14.85 26.20 12.72
CA PRO A 275 -15.79 25.46 11.86
C PRO A 275 -16.41 26.33 10.76
N LEU A 276 -16.83 25.74 9.64
CA LEU A 276 -17.48 26.48 8.55
C LEU A 276 -18.88 27.00 8.94
N GLU A 277 -19.39 28.00 8.20
CA GLU A 277 -20.76 28.50 8.40
C GLU A 277 -21.81 27.38 8.29
N ASN A 278 -22.74 27.32 9.25
CA ASN A 278 -23.78 26.29 9.43
C ASN A 278 -23.30 24.94 10.01
N PHE A 279 -22.12 24.89 10.60
CA PHE A 279 -21.62 23.71 11.33
C PHE A 279 -21.45 24.03 12.81
N ALA A 280 -21.85 23.09 13.68
CA ALA A 280 -21.83 23.27 15.13
C ALA A 280 -20.42 23.13 15.73
N SER A 281 -19.53 22.38 15.07
CA SER A 281 -18.15 22.13 15.51
C SER A 281 -17.25 21.71 14.34
N THR A 282 -15.95 21.60 14.58
CA THR A 282 -14.98 21.03 13.62
C THR A 282 -15.23 19.55 13.31
N THR A 283 -15.98 18.87 14.18
CA THR A 283 -16.35 17.44 14.06
C THR A 283 -17.77 17.21 13.53
N ASP A 284 -18.58 18.26 13.37
CA ASP A 284 -19.93 18.17 12.80
C ASP A 284 -19.87 17.94 11.29
N ARG A 285 -20.40 16.81 10.80
CA ARG A 285 -20.43 16.44 9.36
C ARG A 285 -19.08 16.71 8.65
N THR A 286 -18.01 16.17 9.22
CA THR A 286 -16.63 16.38 8.76
C THR A 286 -16.47 16.23 7.25
N ALA A 287 -17.07 15.22 6.62
CA ALA A 287 -16.99 14.99 5.18
C ALA A 287 -17.48 16.19 4.34
N GLU A 288 -18.60 16.81 4.71
CA GLU A 288 -19.15 17.98 4.00
C GLU A 288 -18.24 19.21 4.15
N GLN A 289 -17.64 19.39 5.35
CA GLN A 289 -16.67 20.46 5.58
C GLN A 289 -15.38 20.24 4.76
N TYR A 290 -14.86 19.00 4.73
CA TYR A 290 -13.69 18.64 3.93
C TYR A 290 -13.91 18.85 2.43
N ASP A 291 -15.09 18.52 1.92
CA ASP A 291 -15.43 18.76 0.52
C ASP A 291 -15.47 20.26 0.18
N ALA A 292 -15.95 21.11 1.09
CA ALA A 292 -15.92 22.56 0.92
C ALA A 292 -14.49 23.11 0.87
N TYR A 293 -13.60 22.65 1.76
CA TYR A 293 -12.19 23.02 1.74
C TYR A 293 -11.48 22.51 0.47
N GLN A 294 -11.76 21.28 0.06
CA GLN A 294 -11.15 20.68 -1.13
C GLN A 294 -11.55 21.42 -2.41
N ASN A 295 -12.82 21.81 -2.53
CA ASN A 295 -13.31 22.64 -3.65
C ASN A 295 -12.64 24.01 -3.72
N TYR A 296 -12.29 24.62 -2.58
CA TYR A 296 -11.52 25.87 -2.54
C TYR A 296 -10.09 25.64 -3.02
N VAL A 297 -9.39 24.64 -2.46
CA VAL A 297 -7.99 24.35 -2.79
C VAL A 297 -7.83 23.99 -4.27
N GLU A 298 -8.75 23.22 -4.85
CA GLU A 298 -8.71 22.87 -6.28
C GLU A 298 -8.74 24.11 -7.19
N LYS A 299 -9.52 25.14 -6.84
CA LYS A 299 -9.59 26.39 -7.63
C LYS A 299 -8.30 27.20 -7.50
N VAL A 300 -7.76 27.30 -6.29
CA VAL A 300 -6.49 27.99 -6.03
C VAL A 300 -5.36 27.32 -6.78
N GLU A 301 -5.30 25.99 -6.72
CA GLU A 301 -4.33 25.17 -7.42
C GLU A 301 -4.36 25.42 -8.93
N LYS A 302 -5.54 25.38 -9.58
CA LYS A 302 -5.68 25.69 -11.02
C LYS A 302 -5.16 27.09 -11.38
N LYS A 303 -5.39 28.09 -10.52
CA LYS A 303 -4.86 29.45 -10.73
C LYS A 303 -3.35 29.52 -10.59
N LEU A 304 -2.76 28.79 -9.64
CA LEU A 304 -1.32 28.72 -9.45
C LEU A 304 -0.65 27.97 -10.61
N MET A 305 -1.21 26.84 -11.04
CA MET A 305 -0.75 26.10 -12.22
C MET A 305 -0.72 27.00 -13.47
N THR A 306 -1.80 27.75 -13.71
CA THR A 306 -1.86 28.73 -14.80
C THR A 306 -0.82 29.84 -14.65
N HIS A 307 -0.53 30.26 -13.40
CA HIS A 307 0.49 31.26 -13.13
C HIS A 307 1.91 30.73 -13.37
N PHE A 308 2.24 29.49 -13.01
CA PHE A 308 3.56 28.93 -13.27
C PHE A 308 3.70 28.33 -14.67
N GLY A 309 2.61 28.29 -15.46
CA GLY A 309 2.59 27.66 -16.79
C GLY A 309 2.75 26.14 -16.72
N VAL A 310 2.47 25.55 -15.55
CA VAL A 310 2.56 24.11 -15.32
C VAL A 310 1.19 23.52 -15.58
N SER A 311 1.14 22.43 -16.35
CA SER A 311 -0.09 21.66 -16.54
C SER A 311 0.21 20.19 -16.28
N GLY A 312 -0.65 19.54 -15.50
CA GLY A 312 -0.64 18.09 -15.38
C GLY A 312 -1.07 17.47 -16.71
N SER A 313 -0.41 16.39 -17.10
CA SER A 313 -0.84 15.56 -18.24
C SER A 313 -1.45 14.26 -17.73
N ILE A 314 -2.14 13.52 -18.59
CA ILE A 314 -2.69 12.18 -18.27
C ILE A 314 -1.59 11.18 -17.83
N VAL A 315 -0.31 11.48 -18.07
CA VAL A 315 0.82 10.56 -17.91
C VAL A 315 1.82 11.05 -16.83
N ARG A 316 1.80 12.33 -16.49
CA ARG A 316 2.79 12.96 -15.61
C ARG A 316 2.14 14.04 -14.76
N SER A 317 2.31 13.90 -13.44
CA SER A 317 1.87 14.89 -12.45
C SER A 317 2.58 16.23 -12.63
N ALA A 318 1.86 17.31 -12.36
CA ALA A 318 2.40 18.66 -12.29
C ALA A 318 3.38 18.84 -11.12
N TYR A 319 3.34 17.99 -10.08
CA TYR A 319 4.16 18.11 -8.87
C TYR A 319 5.52 17.40 -8.95
N LEU A 320 5.81 16.71 -10.05
CA LEU A 320 7.09 16.02 -10.28
C LEU A 320 8.24 16.96 -10.69
N GLU A 321 7.91 18.13 -11.24
CA GLU A 321 8.89 19.15 -11.60
C GLU A 321 8.73 20.35 -10.65
N PRO A 322 9.84 21.01 -10.25
CA PRO A 322 9.77 22.21 -9.44
C PRO A 322 9.06 23.33 -10.21
N TRP A 323 8.12 24.03 -9.57
CA TRP A 323 7.41 25.13 -10.21
C TRP A 323 8.30 26.37 -10.16
N VAL A 324 8.98 26.65 -11.27
CA VAL A 324 9.93 27.76 -11.36
C VAL A 324 9.39 28.84 -12.28
N ARG A 325 9.36 30.08 -11.78
CA ARG A 325 9.06 31.26 -12.59
C ARG A 325 9.94 32.44 -12.17
N ASP A 326 10.57 33.09 -13.14
CA ASP A 326 11.41 34.28 -12.94
C ASP A 326 12.51 34.09 -11.87
N GLY A 327 13.11 32.89 -11.81
CA GLY A 327 14.20 32.54 -10.89
C GLY A 327 13.78 32.21 -9.45
N LEU A 328 12.47 32.21 -9.15
CA LEU A 328 11.90 31.80 -7.88
C LEU A 328 11.27 30.41 -8.04
N GLU A 329 11.72 29.45 -7.23
CA GLU A 329 11.14 28.11 -7.14
C GLU A 329 10.06 28.08 -6.06
N PHE A 330 8.93 27.43 -6.38
CA PHE A 330 7.76 27.31 -5.53
C PHE A 330 7.42 25.84 -5.28
N LYS A 331 7.22 25.50 -4.01
CA LYS A 331 6.71 24.19 -3.57
C LYS A 331 5.56 24.42 -2.60
N ALA A 332 4.49 23.65 -2.72
CA ALA A 332 3.38 23.69 -1.77
C ALA A 332 3.02 22.28 -1.33
N PHE A 333 2.75 22.12 -0.03
CA PHE A 333 2.36 20.88 0.59
C PHE A 333 1.19 21.12 1.54
N SER A 334 0.08 20.44 1.30
CA SER A 334 -1.04 20.39 2.25
C SER A 334 -1.73 19.04 2.15
N TYR A 335 -2.41 18.65 3.23
CA TYR A 335 -3.23 17.43 3.24
C TYR A 335 -4.27 17.44 2.11
N LEU A 336 -4.89 18.60 1.85
CA LEU A 336 -5.89 18.77 0.80
C LEU A 336 -5.28 18.67 -0.62
N LEU A 337 -4.10 19.25 -0.82
CA LEU A 337 -3.33 19.12 -2.08
C LEU A 337 -2.90 17.68 -2.32
N GLN A 338 -2.43 17.00 -1.27
CA GLN A 338 -2.04 15.59 -1.33
C GLN A 338 -3.24 14.69 -1.66
N ARG A 339 -4.43 14.98 -1.11
CA ARG A 339 -5.66 14.25 -1.43
C ARG A 339 -6.11 14.48 -2.88
N LEU A 340 -6.09 15.71 -3.37
CA LEU A 340 -6.40 16.05 -4.77
C LEU A 340 -5.44 15.35 -5.73
N GLU A 341 -4.14 15.38 -5.41
CA GLU A 341 -3.12 14.70 -6.19
C GLU A 341 -3.26 13.18 -6.11
N TRP A 342 -3.59 12.61 -4.94
CA TRP A 342 -3.87 11.19 -4.78
C TRP A 342 -5.04 10.74 -5.65
N LEU A 343 -6.15 11.49 -5.66
CA LEU A 343 -7.32 11.16 -6.50
C LEU A 343 -6.98 11.26 -7.99
N ARG A 344 -6.21 12.28 -8.42
CA ARG A 344 -5.75 12.38 -9.81
C ARG A 344 -4.78 11.27 -10.18
N LEU A 345 -3.84 10.93 -9.29
CA LEU A 345 -2.93 9.81 -9.49
C LEU A 345 -3.70 8.50 -9.53
N GLN A 346 -4.75 8.30 -8.74
CA GLN A 346 -5.63 7.13 -8.80
C GLN A 346 -6.42 7.07 -10.11
N GLU A 347 -6.97 8.19 -10.60
CA GLU A 347 -7.63 8.27 -11.91
C GLU A 347 -6.63 8.03 -13.06
N MET A 348 -5.43 8.61 -12.98
CA MET A 348 -4.33 8.37 -13.92
C MET A 348 -3.84 6.92 -13.86
N ASP A 349 -3.77 6.32 -12.67
CA ASP A 349 -3.33 4.94 -12.43
C ASP A 349 -4.40 3.92 -12.80
N SER A 350 -5.67 4.29 -12.76
CA SER A 350 -6.76 3.48 -13.33
C SER A 350 -6.66 3.42 -14.86
N LEU A 351 -6.17 4.49 -15.49
CA LEU A 351 -5.73 4.53 -16.89
C LEU A 351 -4.46 3.71 -17.10
N TRP A 352 -3.49 3.72 -16.17
CA TRP A 352 -2.34 2.81 -16.20
C TRP A 352 -2.72 1.34 -16.03
N MET A 353 -3.76 1.02 -15.27
CA MET A 353 -4.32 -0.33 -15.15
C MET A 353 -5.00 -0.78 -16.46
N ALA A 354 -5.63 0.15 -17.20
CA ALA A 354 -6.09 -0.09 -18.56
C ALA A 354 -4.94 -0.13 -19.59
N ILE A 355 -3.86 0.63 -19.35
CA ILE A 355 -2.64 0.65 -20.17
C ILE A 355 -1.77 -0.58 -19.88
N THR A 356 -1.75 -1.21 -18.70
CA THR A 356 -1.04 -2.49 -18.46
C THR A 356 -1.59 -3.61 -19.35
N ILE A 357 -2.90 -3.59 -19.63
CA ILE A 357 -3.56 -4.44 -20.63
C ILE A 357 -3.06 -4.13 -22.06
N CYS A 358 -2.77 -2.86 -22.39
CA CYS A 358 -2.20 -2.41 -23.68
C CYS A 358 -0.66 -2.44 -23.75
N PHE A 359 0.04 -2.51 -22.63
CA PHE A 359 1.49 -2.43 -22.46
C PHE A 359 2.07 -3.85 -22.37
N VAL A 360 1.30 -4.87 -21.96
CA VAL A 360 1.56 -6.28 -22.36
C VAL A 360 1.62 -6.37 -23.89
N ALA A 361 0.88 -5.52 -24.59
CA ALA A 361 0.92 -5.39 -26.05
C ALA A 361 1.98 -4.42 -26.60
N LEU A 362 2.64 -3.59 -25.78
CA LEU A 362 3.67 -2.66 -26.25
C LEU A 362 5.04 -2.81 -25.61
N TRP A 363 5.20 -3.86 -24.79
CA TRP A 363 6.46 -4.51 -24.51
C TRP A 363 7.48 -3.58 -23.84
N ILE A 364 7.90 -3.89 -22.62
CA ILE A 364 9.35 -3.84 -22.31
C ILE A 364 10.04 -2.44 -22.35
N ARG A 365 9.38 -1.33 -22.63
CA ARG A 365 10.09 -0.08 -22.96
C ARG A 365 10.21 0.87 -21.76
N HIS A 366 11.34 0.80 -21.03
CA HIS A 366 11.94 1.84 -20.14
C HIS A 366 11.21 2.17 -18.80
N MET A 367 11.75 2.68 -17.67
CA MET A 367 13.08 2.82 -16.99
C MET A 367 12.89 3.67 -15.67
N PHE A 368 13.54 3.30 -14.56
CA PHE A 368 14.03 4.09 -13.36
C PHE A 368 13.16 4.75 -12.27
N THR A 369 13.64 4.56 -11.02
CA THR A 369 13.31 5.18 -9.72
C THR A 369 14.61 5.64 -9.03
N GLY A 370 14.69 6.82 -8.38
CA GLY A 370 15.92 7.28 -7.70
C GLY A 370 15.82 8.43 -6.68
N PHE A 371 14.65 8.83 -6.21
CA PHE A 371 14.50 10.08 -5.43
C PHE A 371 14.29 9.89 -3.91
N ALA A 372 13.89 8.70 -3.45
CA ALA A 372 13.45 8.51 -2.06
C ALA A 372 14.60 8.43 -1.02
N ASN A 373 15.83 8.16 -1.44
CA ASN A 373 16.94 7.86 -0.50
C ASN A 373 17.64 9.10 0.09
N SER A 374 17.23 10.33 -0.26
CA SER A 374 17.95 11.53 0.19
C SER A 374 17.43 12.15 1.48
N MET A 375 16.17 11.90 1.89
CA MET A 375 15.59 12.66 3.02
C MET A 375 15.97 12.15 4.41
N ALA A 376 16.49 10.92 4.52
CA ALA A 376 16.78 10.29 5.81
C ALA A 376 18.18 10.61 6.38
N ARG A 377 19.05 11.31 5.63
CA ARG A 377 20.50 11.36 5.94
C ARG A 377 21.04 12.65 6.57
N ASP A 378 20.25 13.72 6.67
CA ASP A 378 20.80 15.08 6.88
C ASP A 378 20.36 15.82 8.17
N TYR A 379 19.70 15.14 9.14
CA TYR A 379 19.21 15.77 10.37
C TYR A 379 19.77 15.12 11.64
N GLU A 380 20.28 15.95 12.55
CA GLU A 380 21.00 15.53 13.76
C GLU A 380 20.09 15.31 14.99
N VAL A 381 18.89 15.91 15.06
CA VAL A 381 17.90 15.68 16.12
C VAL A 381 16.50 15.80 15.54
N GLY A 382 15.59 14.99 16.06
CA GLY A 382 14.19 14.93 15.67
C GLY A 382 13.28 15.95 16.33
N ALA A 383 12.15 16.26 15.69
CA ALA A 383 11.09 17.04 16.31
C ALA A 383 10.38 16.24 17.43
N SER A 384 9.63 16.91 18.30
CA SER A 384 8.81 16.24 19.33
C SER A 384 7.83 15.21 18.75
N SER A 385 7.43 15.36 17.48
CA SER A 385 6.63 14.42 16.70
C SER A 385 7.36 13.10 16.35
N GLU A 386 8.65 12.98 16.65
CA GLU A 386 9.45 11.76 16.41
C GLU A 386 9.49 10.84 17.64
N TYR A 387 8.92 11.24 18.77
CA TYR A 387 8.77 10.42 19.97
C TYR A 387 7.37 9.85 20.07
N THR A 388 7.25 8.64 20.62
CA THR A 388 5.95 7.98 20.77
C THR A 388 5.23 8.49 22.01
N GLU A 389 4.00 8.98 21.88
CA GLU A 389 3.17 9.36 23.02
C GLU A 389 2.44 8.14 23.59
N VAL A 390 2.41 8.03 24.91
CA VAL A 390 1.63 7.05 25.67
C VAL A 390 0.69 7.79 26.61
N ALA A 391 -0.57 7.40 26.59
CA ALA A 391 -1.62 7.91 27.46
C ALA A 391 -2.00 6.85 28.50
N TYR A 392 -1.82 7.16 29.77
CA TYR A 392 -2.29 6.33 30.88
C TYR A 392 -3.67 6.80 31.33
N THR A 393 -4.71 5.99 31.11
CA THR A 393 -6.11 6.34 31.38
C THR A 393 -6.65 5.51 32.55
N PHE A 394 -7.23 6.20 33.53
CA PHE A 394 -7.90 5.64 34.71
C PHE A 394 -9.42 5.76 34.57
N GLY A 395 -10.17 4.81 35.11
CA GLY A 395 -11.64 4.87 35.15
C GLY A 395 -12.38 4.07 34.05
N VAL A 396 -11.64 3.52 33.07
CA VAL A 396 -12.21 2.72 31.97
C VAL A 396 -11.88 1.24 32.18
N SER A 397 -12.90 0.43 32.40
CA SER A 397 -12.78 -1.00 32.76
C SER A 397 -12.86 -1.97 31.58
N GLY A 398 -13.41 -1.55 30.44
CA GLY A 398 -13.54 -2.39 29.24
C GLY A 398 -14.31 -1.73 28.11
N LEU A 399 -14.65 -2.52 27.09
CA LEU A 399 -15.45 -2.10 25.94
C LEU A 399 -16.63 -3.07 25.78
N ARG A 400 -17.83 -2.56 25.47
CA ARG A 400 -19.01 -3.35 25.06
C ARG A 400 -19.17 -3.31 23.55
N ARG A 401 -19.12 -4.47 22.90
CA ARG A 401 -19.16 -4.62 21.44
C ARG A 401 -20.45 -5.27 20.92
N GLU A 402 -21.60 -4.79 21.36
CA GLU A 402 -22.89 -5.35 20.93
C GLU A 402 -23.20 -5.03 19.44
N ASN A 403 -22.78 -3.86 18.96
CA ASN A 403 -22.99 -3.40 17.57
C ASN A 403 -21.69 -3.34 16.75
N TYR A 404 -20.64 -4.08 17.14
CA TYR A 404 -19.33 -3.97 16.51
C TYR A 404 -19.32 -4.52 15.08
N ASP A 405 -18.64 -3.79 14.18
CA ASP A 405 -18.49 -4.14 12.77
C ASP A 405 -17.02 -3.98 12.37
N GLU A 406 -16.34 -5.09 12.09
CA GLU A 406 -14.92 -5.14 11.74
C GLU A 406 -14.61 -4.37 10.45
N TYR A 407 -15.59 -4.24 9.55
CA TYR A 407 -15.44 -3.52 8.29
C TYR A 407 -15.79 -2.02 8.40
N ALA A 408 -16.32 -1.56 9.54
CA ALA A 408 -16.65 -0.16 9.79
C ALA A 408 -16.28 0.30 11.23
N PRO A 409 -15.01 0.13 11.65
CA PRO A 409 -14.60 0.29 13.04
C PRO A 409 -14.64 1.74 13.54
N ASP A 410 -14.72 2.74 12.64
CA ASP A 410 -14.85 4.15 13.01
C ASP A 410 -16.26 4.53 13.48
N TYR A 411 -17.31 3.88 12.94
CA TYR A 411 -18.70 4.20 13.26
C TYR A 411 -19.32 3.22 14.27
N LYS A 412 -18.85 1.97 14.24
CA LYS A 412 -19.40 0.87 15.03
C LYS A 412 -18.33 0.23 15.90
N ARG A 413 -17.64 1.04 16.71
CA ARG A 413 -16.52 0.59 17.56
C ARG A 413 -16.97 -0.14 18.83
N GLY A 414 -18.15 0.21 19.34
CA GLY A 414 -18.64 -0.21 20.65
C GLY A 414 -18.60 0.91 21.69
N GLU A 415 -19.15 0.64 22.87
CA GLU A 415 -19.30 1.62 23.96
C GLU A 415 -18.30 1.37 25.09
N ALA A 416 -17.74 2.43 25.67
CA ALA A 416 -16.82 2.33 26.80
C ALA A 416 -17.54 1.86 28.09
N ARG A 417 -16.92 0.94 28.83
CA ARG A 417 -17.42 0.46 30.12
C ARG A 417 -16.67 1.15 31.26
N TRP A 418 -17.39 1.94 32.04
CA TRP A 418 -16.85 2.67 33.18
C TRP A 418 -16.59 1.76 34.40
N SER A 419 -15.53 2.03 35.16
CA SER A 419 -15.30 1.37 36.46
C SER A 419 -16.25 1.94 37.51
N GLY A 420 -16.87 1.08 38.32
CA GLY A 420 -17.70 1.53 39.44
C GLY A 420 -16.83 2.09 40.58
N GLY A 421 -17.25 3.22 41.18
CA GLY A 421 -16.59 3.80 42.36
C GLY A 421 -15.40 4.72 42.08
N PHE A 422 -15.33 5.36 40.91
CA PHE A 422 -14.26 6.30 40.55
C PHE A 422 -14.44 7.64 41.31
N ASP A 423 -13.66 7.86 42.38
CA ASP A 423 -13.63 9.09 43.18
C ASP A 423 -12.23 9.73 43.14
N MET A 424 -12.05 10.68 42.23
CA MET A 424 -10.78 11.40 42.06
C MET A 424 -10.38 12.24 43.28
N PHE A 425 -11.33 12.76 44.05
CA PHE A 425 -11.01 13.63 45.20
C PHE A 425 -10.38 12.84 46.35
N ALA A 426 -10.88 11.62 46.59
CA ALA A 426 -10.34 10.71 47.59
C ALA A 426 -8.93 10.20 47.26
N PHE A 427 -8.64 9.98 45.97
CA PHE A 427 -7.40 9.32 45.50
C PHE A 427 -6.42 10.26 44.78
N ARG A 428 -6.49 11.58 45.03
CA ARG A 428 -5.61 12.59 44.43
C ARG A 428 -4.13 12.38 44.73
N ASP A 429 -3.80 11.95 45.96
CA ASP A 429 -2.42 11.70 46.38
C ASP A 429 -1.83 10.45 45.70
N GLU A 430 -2.68 9.44 45.41
CA GLU A 430 -2.27 8.25 44.63
C GLU A 430 -1.92 8.62 43.18
N LEU A 431 -2.69 9.52 42.56
CA LEU A 431 -2.41 9.99 41.21
C LEU A 431 -1.10 10.80 41.15
N GLN A 432 -0.87 11.67 42.13
CA GLN A 432 0.38 12.43 42.20
C GLN A 432 1.59 11.49 42.34
N GLY A 433 1.48 10.48 43.23
CA GLY A 433 2.49 9.43 43.35
C GLY A 433 2.72 8.66 42.04
N PHE A 434 1.68 8.43 41.25
CA PHE A 434 1.81 7.84 39.91
C PHE A 434 2.54 8.76 38.92
N CYS A 435 2.19 10.06 38.86
CA CYS A 435 2.88 11.03 38.00
C CYS A 435 4.38 11.10 38.32
N ASP A 436 4.75 11.06 39.61
CA ASP A 436 6.15 11.02 40.05
C ASP A 436 6.84 9.69 39.69
N ALA A 437 6.13 8.56 39.80
CA ALA A 437 6.63 7.25 39.38
C ALA A 437 6.88 7.19 37.86
N VAL A 438 6.01 7.81 37.04
CA VAL A 438 6.20 7.91 35.58
C VAL A 438 7.47 8.70 35.25
N ARG A 439 7.73 9.83 35.93
CA ARG A 439 8.94 10.63 35.71
C ARG A 439 10.23 9.90 36.12
N ALA A 440 10.16 9.06 37.13
CA ALA A 440 11.30 8.34 37.70
C ALA A 440 11.50 6.92 37.12
N ALA A 441 10.64 6.47 36.20
CA ALA A 441 10.70 5.11 35.67
C ALA A 441 12.02 4.88 34.90
N PRO A 442 12.90 3.99 35.38
CA PRO A 442 14.14 3.68 34.68
C PRO A 442 13.86 2.86 33.41
N CYS A 443 14.71 3.03 32.41
CA CYS A 443 14.71 2.14 31.25
C CYS A 443 16.15 1.85 30.82
N ASP A 444 16.54 0.57 30.96
CA ASP A 444 17.87 0.08 30.61
C ASP A 444 17.93 -0.50 29.18
N GLU A 445 16.81 -0.46 28.44
CA GLU A 445 16.73 -1.01 27.09
C GLU A 445 17.46 -0.15 26.05
N ARG A 446 17.95 -0.77 24.98
CA ARG A 446 18.85 -0.13 24.00
C ARG A 446 18.23 1.04 23.24
N GLU A 447 16.90 1.06 23.12
CA GLU A 447 16.16 2.12 22.43
C GLU A 447 15.67 3.23 23.37
N CYS A 448 15.87 3.06 24.69
CA CYS A 448 15.58 4.11 25.65
C CYS A 448 16.66 5.19 25.65
N GLY A 449 16.22 6.43 25.49
CA GLY A 449 17.06 7.61 25.63
C GLY A 449 17.18 8.02 27.10
N MET A 450 18.31 8.60 27.48
CA MET A 450 18.49 9.28 28.79
C MET A 450 18.37 8.37 30.03
N GLY A 451 18.36 7.03 29.87
CA GLY A 451 18.23 6.08 30.98
C GLY A 451 16.85 6.07 31.66
N LEU A 452 15.86 6.73 31.05
CA LEU A 452 14.49 6.87 31.53
C LEU A 452 13.50 6.33 30.50
N LEU A 453 12.40 5.76 30.97
CA LEU A 453 11.33 5.25 30.11
C LEU A 453 10.57 6.39 29.41
N HIS A 454 10.38 7.49 30.15
CA HIS A 454 9.65 8.67 29.71
C HIS A 454 10.58 9.85 29.48
N VAL A 455 10.27 10.67 28.48
CA VAL A 455 11.02 11.91 28.21
C VAL A 455 10.81 12.87 29.39
N PRO A 456 11.89 13.41 30.00
CA PRO A 456 11.78 14.38 31.07
C PRO A 456 10.90 15.57 30.66
N GLU A 457 10.09 16.08 31.58
CA GLU A 457 9.19 17.24 31.35
C GLU A 457 8.09 17.04 30.29
N SER A 458 7.95 15.84 29.71
CA SER A 458 6.88 15.52 28.77
C SER A 458 5.55 15.15 29.44
N THR A 459 5.59 14.60 30.66
CA THR A 459 4.43 14.13 31.42
C THR A 459 3.57 15.30 31.91
N THR A 460 2.32 15.40 31.43
CA THR A 460 1.38 16.42 31.90
C THR A 460 0.44 15.83 32.96
N CYS A 461 0.68 16.15 34.22
CA CYS A 461 -0.14 15.72 35.34
C CYS A 461 -1.20 16.80 35.64
N PHE A 462 -2.47 16.54 35.29
CA PHE A 462 -3.52 17.57 35.40
C PHE A 462 -3.70 18.10 36.83
N TYR A 463 -3.49 17.26 37.85
CA TYR A 463 -3.69 17.66 39.25
C TYR A 463 -2.69 18.72 39.70
N GLU A 464 -1.44 18.68 39.21
CA GLU A 464 -0.44 19.69 39.51
C GLU A 464 -0.79 21.03 38.87
N GLU A 465 -1.26 21.02 37.62
CA GLU A 465 -1.72 22.21 36.92
C GLU A 465 -2.99 22.78 37.57
N PHE A 466 -3.91 21.91 38.00
CA PHE A 466 -5.11 22.30 38.76
C PHE A 466 -4.73 22.92 40.11
N ALA A 467 -3.76 22.34 40.83
CA ALA A 467 -3.25 22.87 42.08
C ALA A 467 -2.56 24.22 41.89
N ALA A 468 -1.78 24.38 40.82
CA ALA A 468 -1.17 25.66 40.44
C ALA A 468 -2.24 26.70 40.08
N TRP A 469 -3.34 26.30 39.44
CA TRP A 469 -4.44 27.19 39.04
C TRP A 469 -5.25 27.68 40.24
N LYS A 470 -5.53 26.80 41.22
CA LYS A 470 -6.25 27.17 42.44
C LYS A 470 -5.40 27.87 43.50
N GLY A 471 -4.10 27.59 43.55
CA GLY A 471 -3.20 28.15 44.56
C GLY A 471 -3.60 27.76 45.99
N SER A 472 -3.68 28.74 46.89
CA SER A 472 -3.95 28.53 48.33
C SER A 472 -5.38 28.07 48.67
N SER A 473 -6.32 28.16 47.73
CA SER A 473 -7.72 27.79 47.93
C SER A 473 -7.96 26.27 48.00
N LEU A 474 -6.94 25.46 47.68
CA LEU A 474 -7.03 24.00 47.68
C LEU A 474 -7.18 23.38 49.09
N ILE A 475 -6.74 24.08 50.13
CA ILE A 475 -6.57 23.53 51.49
C ILE A 475 -7.90 23.31 52.23
N ASN A 476 -8.96 24.04 51.86
CA ASN A 476 -10.27 23.99 52.51
C ASN A 476 -11.40 23.49 51.59
N MET A 477 -11.05 22.79 50.52
CA MET A 477 -11.99 22.40 49.46
C MET A 477 -12.78 21.14 49.84
N THR A 478 -14.10 21.14 49.57
CA THR A 478 -14.93 19.94 49.69
C THR A 478 -14.96 19.16 48.37
N ALA A 479 -15.42 17.90 48.39
CA ALA A 479 -15.47 17.07 47.18
C ALA A 479 -16.37 17.67 46.09
N SER A 480 -17.50 18.30 46.45
CA SER A 480 -18.38 18.97 45.46
C SER A 480 -17.71 20.17 44.82
N ASP A 481 -17.05 21.01 45.64
CA ASP A 481 -16.34 22.20 45.15
C ASP A 481 -15.23 21.81 44.17
N PHE A 482 -14.53 20.70 44.45
CA PHE A 482 -13.50 20.16 43.57
C PHE A 482 -14.03 19.83 42.17
N TYR A 483 -15.18 19.15 42.07
CA TYR A 483 -15.72 18.77 40.76
C TYR A 483 -16.28 19.96 39.98
N GLU A 484 -16.92 20.93 40.64
CA GLU A 484 -17.37 22.17 39.99
C GLU A 484 -16.19 22.97 39.46
N ASP A 485 -15.16 23.13 40.29
CA ASP A 485 -13.94 23.83 39.92
C ASP A 485 -13.15 23.11 38.82
N LEU A 486 -13.22 21.78 38.76
CA LEU A 486 -12.58 20.98 37.73
C LEU A 486 -13.25 21.18 36.36
N VAL A 487 -14.57 21.38 36.31
CA VAL A 487 -15.28 21.75 35.07
C VAL A 487 -14.81 23.11 34.58
N ILE A 488 -14.70 24.10 35.47
CA ILE A 488 -14.21 25.45 35.12
C ILE A 488 -12.75 25.38 34.64
N PHE A 489 -11.89 24.62 35.33
CA PHE A 489 -10.50 24.43 34.92
C PHE A 489 -10.40 23.80 33.52
N ARG A 490 -11.22 22.79 33.25
CA ARG A 490 -11.30 22.09 31.96
C ARG A 490 -11.66 23.04 30.81
N GLU A 491 -12.51 24.03 31.05
CA GLU A 491 -12.98 25.00 30.05
C GLU A 491 -12.04 26.21 29.89
N THR A 492 -11.39 26.64 30.96
CA THR A 492 -10.61 27.90 30.97
C THR A 492 -9.12 27.71 30.68
N THR A 493 -8.61 26.49 30.72
CA THR A 493 -7.18 26.19 30.56
C THR A 493 -6.94 25.11 29.49
N TYR A 494 -5.68 24.92 29.12
CA TYR A 494 -5.24 23.84 28.24
C TYR A 494 -4.03 23.10 28.83
N PRO A 495 -3.78 21.83 28.44
CA PRO A 495 -2.66 21.05 28.98
C PRO A 495 -1.31 21.72 28.74
N GLY A 496 -0.53 21.90 29.80
CA GLY A 496 0.78 22.56 29.74
C GLY A 496 0.74 24.09 29.84
N MET A 497 -0.45 24.71 29.93
CA MET A 497 -0.60 26.15 30.10
C MET A 497 0.13 26.65 31.36
N MET A 498 0.02 25.91 32.46
CA MET A 498 0.65 26.29 33.73
C MET A 498 2.16 25.99 33.75
N LEU A 499 2.65 25.23 32.76
CA LEU A 499 4.06 24.91 32.53
C LEU A 499 4.72 25.86 31.50
N GLY A 500 3.97 26.84 30.97
CA GLY A 500 4.47 27.80 29.97
C GLY A 500 4.64 27.19 28.57
N ARG A 501 3.94 26.10 28.27
CA ARG A 501 3.94 25.46 26.95
C ARG A 501 2.95 26.16 26.01
N ASP A 502 3.32 26.30 24.74
CA ASP A 502 2.41 26.82 23.71
C ASP A 502 1.21 25.87 23.49
N PRO A 503 0.04 26.40 23.07
CA PRO A 503 -1.15 25.58 22.82
C PRO A 503 -0.95 24.64 21.63
N ASP A 504 -0.75 23.35 21.89
CA ASP A 504 -0.58 22.28 20.89
C ASP A 504 -1.90 21.80 20.26
N GLY A 505 -3.01 22.52 20.43
CA GLY A 505 -4.36 22.13 19.97
C GLY A 505 -5.05 21.04 20.80
N ARG A 506 -4.40 20.53 21.86
CA ARG A 506 -5.00 19.60 22.84
C ARG A 506 -5.87 20.36 23.83
N THR A 507 -7.03 19.82 24.15
CA THR A 507 -7.92 20.37 25.19
C THR A 507 -8.04 19.38 26.35
N TRP A 508 -8.43 19.87 27.53
CA TRP A 508 -8.69 18.97 28.66
C TRP A 508 -9.88 18.03 28.42
N GLN A 509 -10.68 18.21 27.36
CA GLN A 509 -11.72 17.26 26.95
C GLN A 509 -11.17 15.88 26.60
N ASP A 510 -9.98 15.81 26.00
CA ASP A 510 -9.35 14.54 25.61
C ASP A 510 -8.72 13.80 26.80
N LEU A 511 -8.53 14.50 27.93
CA LEU A 511 -7.81 14.01 29.10
C LEU A 511 -8.70 13.84 30.33
N ILE A 512 -9.69 14.70 30.53
CA ILE A 512 -10.61 14.71 31.68
C ILE A 512 -12.03 14.49 31.17
N GLY A 513 -12.54 13.27 31.37
CA GLY A 513 -13.83 12.85 30.83
C GLY A 513 -14.98 12.95 31.83
N PHE A 514 -15.79 14.00 31.70
CA PHE A 514 -17.12 14.07 32.31
C PHE A 514 -18.15 13.47 31.36
N VAL A 515 -19.02 12.59 31.87
CA VAL A 515 -20.12 11.98 31.11
C VAL A 515 -21.37 12.05 31.97
N ASP A 516 -22.43 12.66 31.45
CA ASP A 516 -23.67 12.95 32.18
C ASP A 516 -23.41 13.76 33.46
N GLY A 517 -22.46 14.71 33.43
CA GLY A 517 -22.10 15.56 34.56
C GLY A 517 -21.32 14.85 35.69
N GLN A 518 -20.89 13.59 35.50
CA GLN A 518 -20.03 12.86 36.43
C GLN A 518 -18.66 12.58 35.83
N LEU A 519 -17.59 12.76 36.61
CA LEU A 519 -16.24 12.39 36.19
C LEU A 519 -16.15 10.85 36.05
N ARG A 520 -15.84 10.37 34.84
CA ARG A 520 -15.75 8.93 34.53
C ARG A 520 -14.33 8.44 34.30
N PHE A 521 -13.48 9.28 33.70
CA PHE A 521 -12.10 8.91 33.42
C PHE A 521 -11.17 10.12 33.44
N VAL A 522 -9.89 9.82 33.63
CA VAL A 522 -8.80 10.78 33.62
C VAL A 522 -7.61 10.16 32.90
N THR A 523 -6.89 10.93 32.10
CA THR A 523 -5.74 10.49 31.31
C THR A 523 -4.51 11.35 31.60
N VAL A 524 -3.37 10.69 31.84
CA VAL A 524 -2.05 11.31 31.97
C VAL A 524 -1.23 10.96 30.73
N PRO A 525 -1.06 11.90 29.78
CA PRO A 525 -0.23 11.67 28.60
C PRO A 525 1.25 11.97 28.91
N THR A 526 2.12 11.20 28.28
CA THR A 526 3.57 11.34 28.41
C THR A 526 4.24 10.83 27.14
N SER A 527 5.41 11.36 26.80
CA SER A 527 6.19 10.85 25.67
C SER A 527 7.17 9.78 26.17
N LEU A 528 7.26 8.66 25.46
CA LEU A 528 8.31 7.67 25.66
C LEU A 528 9.61 8.15 25.03
N THR A 529 10.74 7.70 25.58
CA THR A 529 12.06 7.96 24.97
C THR A 529 12.30 7.14 23.70
N MET A 530 11.42 6.17 23.43
CA MET A 530 11.36 5.37 22.20
C MET A 530 11.06 6.24 20.96
N LYS A 531 11.90 6.09 19.93
CA LYS A 531 11.73 6.78 18.66
C LYS A 531 10.67 6.10 17.80
N VAL A 532 9.90 6.89 17.07
CA VAL A 532 8.84 6.39 16.17
C VAL A 532 9.38 5.45 15.09
N ASN A 533 10.61 5.65 14.62
CA ASN A 533 11.24 4.87 13.54
C ASN A 533 12.25 3.81 14.00
N GLY A 534 12.24 3.42 15.27
CA GLY A 534 13.16 2.39 15.77
C GLY A 534 12.85 0.97 15.29
N GLY A 535 13.82 0.07 15.49
CA GLY A 535 13.69 -1.35 15.14
C GLY A 535 12.56 -2.00 15.94
N ILE A 536 11.77 -2.88 15.31
CA ILE A 536 10.52 -3.38 15.92
C ILE A 536 10.79 -4.22 17.18
N ASP A 537 11.82 -5.08 17.16
CA ASP A 537 12.17 -5.91 18.31
C ASP A 537 12.60 -5.05 19.52
N LEU A 538 13.36 -3.99 19.25
CA LEU A 538 13.81 -3.05 20.27
C LEU A 538 12.63 -2.22 20.83
N ARG A 539 11.72 -1.79 19.96
CA ARG A 539 10.46 -1.15 20.39
C ARG A 539 9.62 -2.10 21.23
N ARG A 540 9.59 -3.40 20.91
CA ARG A 540 8.86 -4.40 21.71
C ARG A 540 9.44 -4.55 23.12
N GLU A 541 10.76 -4.50 23.28
CA GLU A 541 11.42 -4.50 24.60
C GLU A 541 10.97 -3.29 25.44
N VAL A 542 10.93 -2.10 24.84
CA VAL A 542 10.43 -0.89 25.51
C VAL A 542 8.93 -0.98 25.82
N ILE A 543 8.12 -1.49 24.89
CA ILE A 543 6.68 -1.72 25.12
C ILE A 543 6.49 -2.68 26.30
N ASN A 544 7.25 -3.78 26.37
CA ASN A 544 7.19 -4.72 27.48
C ASN A 544 7.59 -4.06 28.81
N THR A 545 8.62 -3.19 28.80
CA THR A 545 8.99 -2.40 29.97
C THR A 545 7.85 -1.47 30.43
N VAL A 546 7.09 -0.89 29.49
CA VAL A 546 5.86 -0.12 29.80
C VAL A 546 4.79 -1.03 30.42
N LEU A 547 4.62 -2.27 29.92
CA LEU A 547 3.68 -3.24 30.50
C LEU A 547 4.07 -3.62 31.92
N ASP A 548 5.34 -3.92 32.15
CA ASP A 548 5.88 -4.28 33.47
C ASP A 548 5.74 -3.12 34.45
N PHE A 549 5.98 -1.88 34.00
CA PHE A 549 5.73 -0.68 34.78
C PHE A 549 4.24 -0.55 35.16
N VAL A 550 3.32 -0.70 34.20
CA VAL A 550 1.86 -0.62 34.44
C VAL A 550 1.39 -1.73 35.39
N GLU A 551 1.90 -2.95 35.24
CA GLU A 551 1.55 -4.07 36.11
C GLU A 551 2.10 -3.87 37.53
N GLY A 552 3.32 -3.34 37.67
CA GLY A 552 3.92 -2.98 38.96
C GLY A 552 3.17 -1.88 39.70
N GLN A 553 2.52 -0.95 38.99
CA GLN A 553 1.73 0.13 39.59
C GLN A 553 0.28 -0.27 39.94
N ARG A 554 -0.17 -1.46 39.51
CA ARG A 554 -1.56 -1.89 39.68
C ARG A 554 -2.01 -2.01 41.14
N ASP A 555 -1.10 -2.40 42.03
CA ASP A 555 -1.41 -2.52 43.45
C ASP A 555 -1.44 -1.17 44.19
N THR A 556 -0.64 -0.21 43.73
CA THR A 556 -0.55 1.16 44.28
C THR A 556 -1.79 1.98 43.96
N ILE A 557 -2.46 1.68 42.83
CA ILE A 557 -3.50 2.52 42.23
C ILE A 557 -4.90 1.89 42.33
N LYS A 558 -5.13 1.01 43.32
CA LYS A 558 -6.43 0.33 43.48
C LYS A 558 -7.60 1.29 43.65
N GLY A 559 -7.36 2.49 44.20
CA GLY A 559 -8.37 3.52 44.40
C GLY A 559 -8.86 4.19 43.11
N LEU A 560 -7.97 4.45 42.15
CA LEU A 560 -8.29 5.12 40.88
C LEU A 560 -8.93 4.19 39.84
N GLY A 561 -9.31 2.97 40.24
CA GLY A 561 -10.00 2.00 39.39
C GLY A 561 -9.06 1.27 38.42
N HIS A 562 -9.55 0.95 37.23
CA HIS A 562 -8.78 0.17 36.26
C HIS A 562 -7.83 1.09 35.47
N LEU A 563 -6.52 0.84 35.58
CA LEU A 563 -5.49 1.50 34.77
C LEU A 563 -5.41 0.87 33.38
N THR A 564 -5.52 1.72 32.36
CA THR A 564 -5.33 1.38 30.94
C THR A 564 -4.20 2.23 30.36
N TYR A 565 -3.54 1.73 29.33
CA TYR A 565 -2.49 2.43 28.62
C TYR A 565 -2.78 2.39 27.12
N ASP A 566 -2.53 3.50 26.44
CA ASP A 566 -2.70 3.66 25.00
C ASP A 566 -1.43 4.29 24.41
N GLY A 567 -0.66 3.53 23.64
CA GLY A 567 0.51 4.02 22.90
C GLY A 567 0.20 4.46 21.47
N GLY A 568 -1.08 4.62 21.14
CA GLY A 568 -1.55 5.07 19.85
C GLY A 568 -1.15 4.13 18.71
N LEU A 569 -1.00 4.73 17.52
CA LEU A 569 -0.68 4.01 16.29
C LEU A 569 0.62 3.20 16.38
N GLN A 570 1.60 3.64 17.17
CA GLN A 570 2.91 2.99 17.23
C GLN A 570 2.87 1.61 17.89
N PHE A 571 2.07 1.46 18.96
CA PHE A 571 1.88 0.17 19.62
C PHE A 571 1.09 -0.78 18.71
N MET A 572 0.04 -0.27 18.07
CA MET A 572 -0.74 -1.04 17.10
C MET A 572 0.11 -1.48 15.91
N TRP A 573 0.98 -0.61 15.40
CA TRP A 573 1.88 -0.93 14.29
C TRP A 573 2.87 -2.04 14.63
N CYS A 574 3.43 -2.04 15.85
CA CYS A 574 4.28 -3.14 16.32
C CYS A 574 3.50 -4.48 16.36
N ASP A 575 2.28 -4.45 16.88
CA ASP A 575 1.40 -5.64 16.92
C ASP A 575 1.02 -6.12 15.50
N THR A 576 0.79 -5.21 14.57
CA THR A 576 0.51 -5.54 13.17
C THR A 576 1.69 -6.22 12.50
N ILE A 577 2.93 -5.75 12.70
CA ILE A 577 4.10 -6.37 12.05
C ILE A 577 4.37 -7.77 12.61
N GLU A 578 4.20 -7.97 13.91
CA GLU A 578 4.28 -9.32 14.48
C GLU A 578 3.20 -10.25 13.92
N ALA A 579 1.96 -9.77 13.81
CA ALA A 579 0.89 -10.55 13.21
C ALA A 579 1.13 -10.86 11.73
N LEU A 580 1.74 -9.94 10.97
CA LEU A 580 2.14 -10.19 9.59
C LEU A 580 3.21 -11.27 9.49
N ARG A 581 4.19 -11.26 10.40
CA ARG A 581 5.21 -12.31 10.49
C ARG A 581 4.58 -13.66 10.85
N GLU A 582 3.71 -13.71 11.85
CA GLU A 582 2.97 -14.91 12.25
C GLU A 582 2.13 -15.46 11.08
N ALA A 583 1.37 -14.58 10.40
CA ALA A 583 0.55 -14.95 9.25
C ALA A 583 1.36 -15.46 8.05
N LEU A 584 2.57 -14.94 7.82
CA LEU A 584 3.47 -15.46 6.80
C LEU A 584 3.89 -16.91 7.09
N PHE A 585 4.33 -17.20 8.33
CA PHE A 585 4.74 -18.53 8.73
C PHE A 585 3.56 -19.51 8.79
N GLU A 586 2.43 -19.09 9.32
CA GLU A 586 1.18 -19.87 9.30
C GLU A 586 0.77 -20.19 7.84
N GLY A 587 0.88 -19.20 6.95
CA GLY A 587 0.66 -19.39 5.53
C GLY A 587 1.57 -20.47 4.94
N PHE A 588 2.85 -20.51 5.33
CA PHE A 588 3.77 -21.57 4.89
C PHE A 588 3.39 -22.94 5.46
N GLU A 589 3.06 -22.99 6.74
CA GLU A 589 2.61 -24.21 7.43
C GLU A 589 1.36 -24.82 6.80
N ILE A 590 0.46 -24.00 6.26
CA ILE A 590 -0.77 -24.45 5.58
C ILE A 590 -0.50 -24.77 4.10
N CYS A 591 0.17 -23.89 3.36
CA CYS A 591 0.31 -24.00 1.91
C CYS A 591 1.25 -25.14 1.49
N PHE A 592 2.37 -25.38 2.17
CA PHE A 592 3.31 -26.45 1.78
C PHE A 592 2.69 -27.85 1.88
N PRO A 593 2.00 -28.24 2.98
CA PRO A 593 1.34 -29.55 3.06
C PRO A 593 0.19 -29.72 2.05
N ILE A 594 -0.61 -28.67 1.82
CA ILE A 594 -1.69 -28.72 0.83
C ILE A 594 -1.11 -28.90 -0.58
N ALA A 595 -0.08 -28.11 -0.94
CA ALA A 595 0.61 -28.24 -2.22
C ALA A 595 1.20 -29.65 -2.39
N PHE A 596 1.86 -30.19 -1.35
CA PHE A 596 2.36 -31.56 -1.36
C PHE A 596 1.24 -32.60 -1.56
N GLY A 597 0.11 -32.44 -0.86
CA GLY A 597 -1.06 -33.31 -1.02
C GLY A 597 -1.62 -33.29 -2.45
N VAL A 598 -1.76 -32.09 -3.04
CA VAL A 598 -2.21 -31.92 -4.43
C VAL A 598 -1.20 -32.53 -5.41
N LEU A 599 0.10 -32.33 -5.20
CA LEU A 599 1.15 -32.93 -6.03
C LEU A 599 1.12 -34.47 -5.98
N VAL A 600 0.92 -35.04 -4.79
CA VAL A 600 0.81 -36.48 -4.56
C VAL A 600 -0.41 -37.05 -5.27
N LEU A 601 -1.56 -36.36 -5.22
CA LEU A 601 -2.77 -36.76 -5.94
C LEU A 601 -2.63 -36.64 -7.45
N ALA A 602 -2.03 -35.55 -7.95
CA ALA A 602 -1.89 -35.30 -9.37
C ALA A 602 -0.86 -36.22 -10.03
N THR A 603 0.30 -36.43 -9.39
CA THR A 603 1.39 -37.25 -9.95
C THR A 603 1.26 -38.72 -9.60
N GLN A 604 0.46 -39.09 -8.59
CA GLN A 604 0.31 -40.47 -8.09
C GLN A 604 1.65 -41.13 -7.71
N ASN A 605 2.68 -40.33 -7.45
CA ASN A 605 4.01 -40.79 -7.10
C ASN A 605 4.61 -39.89 -6.02
N LEU A 606 4.92 -40.51 -4.86
CA LEU A 606 5.41 -39.78 -3.70
C LEU A 606 6.80 -39.18 -3.93
N LEU A 607 7.67 -39.86 -4.70
CA LEU A 607 9.04 -39.42 -4.95
C LEU A 607 9.08 -38.19 -5.87
N VAL A 608 8.25 -38.20 -6.93
CA VAL A 608 8.13 -37.06 -7.85
C VAL A 608 7.56 -35.84 -7.13
N SER A 609 6.57 -36.05 -6.26
CA SER A 609 5.97 -34.99 -5.43
C SER A 609 6.97 -34.41 -4.43
N LEU A 610 7.85 -35.24 -3.85
CA LEU A 610 8.91 -34.80 -2.96
C LEU A 610 9.95 -33.94 -3.69
N TYR A 611 10.33 -34.29 -4.91
CA TYR A 611 11.26 -33.46 -5.70
C TYR A 611 10.64 -32.14 -6.13
N ALA A 612 9.36 -32.13 -6.48
CA ALA A 612 8.63 -30.92 -6.80
C ALA A 612 8.52 -29.97 -5.59
N ILE A 613 8.18 -30.47 -4.40
CA ILE A 613 8.04 -29.63 -3.20
C ILE A 613 9.39 -29.04 -2.73
N VAL A 614 10.47 -29.81 -2.84
CA VAL A 614 11.83 -29.30 -2.57
C VAL A 614 12.20 -28.20 -3.56
N GLY A 615 11.88 -28.38 -4.85
CA GLY A 615 12.07 -27.35 -5.87
C GLY A 615 11.31 -26.07 -5.55
N ILE A 616 10.05 -26.18 -5.12
CA ILE A 616 9.21 -25.04 -4.72
C ILE A 616 9.78 -24.33 -3.47
N ALA A 617 10.23 -25.08 -2.47
CA ALA A 617 10.84 -24.50 -1.27
C ALA A 617 12.12 -23.71 -1.60
N LEU A 618 12.94 -24.20 -2.54
CA LEU A 618 14.12 -23.47 -3.02
C LEU A 618 13.75 -22.20 -3.77
N VAL A 619 12.66 -22.19 -4.54
CA VAL A 619 12.14 -20.98 -5.20
C VAL A 619 11.74 -19.94 -4.15
N VAL A 620 10.92 -20.33 -3.17
CA VAL A 620 10.44 -19.43 -2.11
C VAL A 620 11.62 -18.84 -1.31
N ALA A 621 12.57 -19.70 -0.90
CA ALA A 621 13.78 -19.25 -0.20
C ALA A 621 14.62 -18.27 -1.05
N SER A 622 14.72 -18.52 -2.36
CA SER A 622 15.47 -17.63 -3.27
C SER A 622 14.78 -16.28 -3.48
N VAL A 623 13.45 -16.25 -3.54
CA VAL A 623 12.67 -15.01 -3.73
C VAL A 623 12.70 -14.15 -2.46
N LEU A 624 12.46 -14.75 -1.29
CA LEU A 624 12.53 -14.03 -0.01
C LEU A 624 13.96 -13.57 0.29
N GLY A 625 14.95 -14.44 0.03
CA GLY A 625 16.37 -14.08 0.16
C GLY A 625 16.77 -12.96 -0.80
N ALA A 626 16.23 -12.92 -2.02
CA ALA A 626 16.46 -11.81 -2.95
C ALA A 626 15.79 -10.51 -2.49
N ALA A 627 14.60 -10.60 -1.88
CA ALA A 627 13.91 -9.45 -1.32
C ALA A 627 14.73 -8.74 -0.24
N GLU A 628 15.31 -9.51 0.68
CA GLU A 628 16.18 -8.97 1.72
C GLU A 628 17.56 -8.55 1.17
N SER A 629 18.28 -9.44 0.50
CA SER A 629 19.70 -9.22 0.17
C SER A 629 19.95 -8.35 -1.07
N VAL A 630 19.06 -8.40 -2.07
CA VAL A 630 19.24 -7.68 -3.34
C VAL A 630 18.42 -6.41 -3.37
N TYR A 631 17.19 -6.44 -2.85
CA TYR A 631 16.31 -5.28 -2.85
C TYR A 631 16.39 -4.45 -1.57
N GLY A 632 16.95 -5.01 -0.48
CA GLY A 632 17.05 -4.33 0.81
C GLY A 632 15.67 -4.05 1.40
N TRP A 633 14.69 -4.92 1.14
CA TRP A 633 13.33 -4.74 1.62
C TRP A 633 13.13 -5.46 2.94
N ASP A 634 12.66 -4.69 3.92
CA ASP A 634 12.17 -5.24 5.18
C ASP A 634 10.81 -5.91 4.99
N LEU A 635 10.47 -6.83 5.89
CA LEU A 635 9.20 -7.56 5.85
C LEU A 635 8.02 -6.61 6.20
N GLY A 636 7.39 -6.06 5.17
CA GLY A 636 6.17 -5.28 5.28
C GLY A 636 4.90 -6.08 4.97
N VAL A 637 3.75 -5.39 4.97
CA VAL A 637 2.44 -5.96 4.61
C VAL A 637 2.48 -6.59 3.22
N ILE A 638 3.11 -5.91 2.27
CA ILE A 638 3.16 -6.31 0.86
C ILE A 638 4.05 -7.54 0.70
N GLU A 639 5.22 -7.54 1.34
CA GLU A 639 6.19 -8.63 1.31
C GLU A 639 5.63 -9.88 2.01
N ALA A 640 4.89 -9.73 3.11
CA ALA A 640 4.22 -10.84 3.80
C ALA A 640 3.11 -11.46 2.93
N LEU A 641 2.23 -10.63 2.34
CA LEU A 641 1.20 -11.11 1.42
C LEU A 641 1.81 -11.79 0.19
N ALA A 642 2.82 -11.16 -0.40
CA ALA A 642 3.53 -11.69 -1.56
C ALA A 642 4.25 -13.00 -1.22
N GLY A 643 4.85 -13.12 -0.04
CA GLY A 643 5.51 -14.34 0.43
C GLY A 643 4.59 -15.56 0.38
N VAL A 644 3.33 -15.42 0.80
CA VAL A 644 2.33 -16.49 0.70
C VAL A 644 1.92 -16.75 -0.76
N MET A 645 1.71 -15.69 -1.56
CA MET A 645 1.34 -15.81 -2.98
C MET A 645 2.43 -16.49 -3.83
N VAL A 646 3.72 -16.31 -3.50
CA VAL A 646 4.87 -16.91 -4.20
C VAL A 646 4.78 -18.43 -4.24
N ILE A 647 4.26 -19.06 -3.18
CA ILE A 647 4.05 -20.51 -3.15
C ILE A 647 3.05 -20.92 -4.23
N GLY A 648 1.91 -20.23 -4.33
CA GLY A 648 0.89 -20.51 -5.34
C GLY A 648 1.42 -20.36 -6.77
N PHE A 649 2.12 -19.26 -7.07
CA PHE A 649 2.65 -19.01 -8.41
C PHE A 649 3.81 -19.93 -8.81
N SER A 650 4.54 -20.50 -7.85
CA SER A 650 5.70 -21.35 -8.15
C SER A 650 5.32 -22.81 -8.44
N VAL A 651 4.18 -23.30 -7.94
CA VAL A 651 3.76 -24.71 -8.07
C VAL A 651 3.46 -25.11 -9.52
N ASP A 652 2.86 -24.21 -10.31
CA ASP A 652 2.29 -24.51 -11.63
C ASP A 652 3.33 -25.04 -12.64
N TYR A 653 4.56 -24.54 -12.59
CA TYR A 653 5.60 -24.94 -13.53
C TYR A 653 6.15 -26.34 -13.21
N ALA A 654 6.41 -26.62 -11.94
CA ALA A 654 6.92 -27.90 -11.48
C ALA A 654 5.87 -29.01 -11.65
N ILE A 655 4.60 -28.76 -11.29
CA ILE A 655 3.55 -29.78 -11.35
C ILE A 655 3.27 -30.25 -12.78
N HIS A 656 3.23 -29.34 -13.75
CA HIS A 656 2.96 -29.69 -15.15
C HIS A 656 4.06 -30.55 -15.75
N LEU A 657 5.32 -30.24 -15.46
CA LEU A 657 6.47 -31.02 -15.90
C LEU A 657 6.52 -32.39 -15.21
N CYS A 658 6.28 -32.43 -13.90
CA CYS A 658 6.25 -33.66 -13.11
C CYS A 658 5.12 -34.61 -13.55
N HIS A 659 3.92 -34.07 -13.77
CA HIS A 659 2.77 -34.86 -14.24
C HIS A 659 3.05 -35.46 -15.62
N MET A 660 3.66 -34.69 -16.53
CA MET A 660 4.01 -35.18 -17.87
C MET A 660 5.16 -36.19 -17.86
N TYR A 661 6.08 -36.08 -16.89
CA TYR A 661 7.11 -37.08 -16.65
C TYR A 661 6.52 -38.43 -16.21
N VAL A 662 5.48 -38.42 -15.36
CA VAL A 662 4.77 -39.64 -14.96
C VAL A 662 3.92 -40.20 -16.11
N GLU A 663 3.27 -39.34 -16.89
CA GLU A 663 2.46 -39.76 -18.05
C GLU A 663 3.31 -40.38 -19.17
N ALA A 664 4.58 -40.00 -19.28
CA ALA A 664 5.54 -40.60 -20.22
C ALA A 664 5.67 -42.12 -20.01
N ASP A 665 5.57 -42.58 -18.76
CA ASP A 665 5.61 -44.00 -18.42
C ASP A 665 4.41 -44.75 -19.00
N LYS A 666 3.20 -44.20 -18.81
CA LYS A 666 1.96 -44.75 -19.36
C LYS A 666 1.98 -44.78 -20.89
N SER A 667 2.72 -43.86 -21.51
CA SER A 667 2.92 -43.75 -22.95
C SER A 667 4.02 -44.67 -23.50
N GLY A 668 4.63 -45.53 -22.66
CA GLY A 668 5.59 -46.54 -23.08
C GLY A 668 7.07 -46.13 -23.03
N HIS A 669 7.41 -44.98 -22.44
CA HIS A 669 8.81 -44.54 -22.28
C HIS A 669 9.36 -45.06 -20.94
N SER A 670 10.21 -46.08 -20.98
CA SER A 670 10.74 -46.75 -19.78
C SER A 670 12.06 -46.17 -19.26
N SER A 671 12.84 -45.51 -20.12
CA SER A 671 14.09 -44.85 -19.73
C SER A 671 13.82 -43.48 -19.09
N ARG A 672 14.54 -43.15 -18.00
CA ARG A 672 14.43 -41.84 -17.32
C ARG A 672 14.70 -40.67 -18.26
N MET A 673 15.67 -40.83 -19.17
CA MET A 673 16.03 -39.79 -20.13
C MET A 673 14.96 -39.63 -21.23
N ASP A 674 14.31 -40.73 -21.62
CA ASP A 674 13.21 -40.69 -22.58
C ASP A 674 11.97 -40.03 -21.96
N ARG A 675 11.69 -40.30 -20.68
CA ARG A 675 10.62 -39.62 -19.93
C ARG A 675 10.88 -38.13 -19.75
N PHE A 676 12.12 -37.75 -19.44
CA PHE A 676 12.55 -36.34 -19.41
C PHE A 676 12.33 -35.67 -20.77
N SER A 677 12.79 -36.28 -21.86
CA SER A 677 12.63 -35.75 -23.22
C SER A 677 11.16 -35.64 -23.62
N TYR A 678 10.33 -36.61 -23.25
CA TYR A 678 8.89 -36.58 -23.46
C TYR A 678 8.22 -35.42 -22.71
N ALA A 679 8.50 -35.26 -21.41
CA ALA A 679 7.91 -34.21 -20.60
C ALA A 679 8.28 -32.79 -21.09
N VAL A 680 9.56 -32.57 -21.42
CA VAL A 680 10.04 -31.29 -21.95
C VAL A 680 9.47 -31.02 -23.35
N SER A 681 9.43 -32.02 -24.24
CA SER A 681 8.92 -31.82 -25.61
C SER A 681 7.41 -31.59 -25.66
N LYS A 682 6.64 -32.15 -24.72
CA LYS A 682 5.17 -32.02 -24.69
C LYS A 682 4.68 -30.82 -23.90
N MET A 683 5.36 -30.47 -22.81
CA MET A 683 4.87 -29.48 -21.85
C MET A 683 5.84 -28.31 -21.62
N GLY A 684 7.10 -28.43 -22.03
CA GLY A 684 8.08 -27.37 -21.88
C GLY A 684 7.66 -26.08 -22.58
N GLY A 685 7.14 -26.18 -23.82
CA GLY A 685 6.69 -25.02 -24.58
C GLY A 685 5.49 -24.28 -23.97
N THR A 686 4.55 -25.00 -23.35
CA THR A 686 3.37 -24.40 -22.70
C THR A 686 3.73 -23.76 -21.37
N VAL A 687 4.63 -24.38 -20.60
CA VAL A 687 5.14 -23.89 -19.31
C VAL A 687 5.96 -22.60 -19.53
N VAL A 688 6.88 -22.59 -20.50
CA VAL A 688 7.65 -21.39 -20.85
C VAL A 688 6.75 -20.30 -21.43
N GLY A 689 5.74 -20.66 -22.24
CA GLY A 689 4.75 -19.72 -22.77
C GLY A 689 3.91 -19.04 -21.69
N GLY A 690 3.42 -19.80 -20.70
CA GLY A 690 2.66 -19.25 -19.56
C GLY A 690 3.53 -18.44 -18.59
N ALA A 691 4.81 -18.80 -18.43
CA ALA A 691 5.76 -17.98 -17.69
C ALA A 691 6.04 -16.65 -18.40
N ALA A 692 6.19 -16.66 -19.73
CA ALA A 692 6.46 -15.47 -20.52
C ALA A 692 5.33 -14.42 -20.43
N THR A 693 4.06 -14.85 -20.40
CA THR A 693 2.93 -13.92 -20.22
C THR A 693 2.91 -13.29 -18.84
N THR A 694 3.29 -14.03 -17.81
CA THR A 694 3.26 -13.57 -16.41
C THR A 694 4.47 -12.70 -16.07
N LEU A 695 5.67 -13.08 -16.52
CA LEU A 695 6.86 -12.22 -16.50
C LEU A 695 6.62 -10.94 -17.28
N GLY A 696 5.95 -11.06 -18.43
CA GLY A 696 5.48 -9.92 -19.22
C GLY A 696 4.62 -8.99 -18.40
N ALA A 697 3.53 -9.47 -17.78
CA ALA A 697 2.66 -8.64 -16.96
C ALA A 697 3.39 -8.02 -15.74
N ALA A 698 4.19 -8.80 -15.02
CA ALA A 698 4.89 -8.36 -13.81
C ALA A 698 5.96 -7.28 -14.10
N ALA A 699 6.71 -7.44 -15.20
CA ALA A 699 7.70 -6.46 -15.64
C ALA A 699 7.08 -5.08 -15.95
N LEU A 700 5.80 -5.06 -16.31
CA LEU A 700 5.07 -3.85 -16.69
C LEU A 700 4.43 -3.13 -15.51
N MET A 701 4.44 -3.76 -14.33
CA MET A 701 4.09 -3.13 -13.05
C MET A 701 5.31 -2.50 -12.36
N LEU A 702 6.53 -2.82 -12.80
CA LEU A 702 7.78 -2.21 -12.30
C LEU A 702 7.95 -0.68 -12.53
N PRO A 703 7.27 -0.02 -13.48
CA PRO A 703 7.31 1.44 -13.60
C PRO A 703 6.15 2.16 -12.88
N CYS A 704 5.26 1.43 -12.21
CA CYS A 704 4.18 2.06 -11.45
C CYS A 704 4.75 2.97 -10.33
N GLN A 705 4.15 4.15 -10.17
CA GLN A 705 4.60 5.16 -9.20
C GLN A 705 4.17 4.81 -7.77
N LEU A 706 3.05 4.10 -7.62
CA LEU A 706 2.65 3.51 -6.35
C LEU A 706 3.62 2.38 -5.98
N THR A 707 4.30 2.55 -4.85
CA THR A 707 5.26 1.57 -4.29
C THR A 707 4.64 0.19 -4.12
N PHE A 708 3.33 0.12 -3.88
CA PHE A 708 2.56 -1.11 -3.84
C PHE A 708 2.68 -1.93 -5.12
N PHE A 709 2.36 -1.35 -6.28
CA PHE A 709 2.39 -2.06 -7.56
C PHE A 709 3.81 -2.40 -7.99
N TYR A 710 4.78 -1.53 -7.69
CA TYR A 710 6.20 -1.79 -7.94
C TYR A 710 6.70 -3.03 -7.19
N LYS A 711 6.47 -3.06 -5.87
CA LYS A 711 6.94 -4.14 -4.99
C LYS A 711 6.28 -5.48 -5.34
N LEU A 712 4.96 -5.47 -5.55
CA LEU A 712 4.21 -6.65 -5.97
C LEU A 712 4.69 -7.16 -7.34
N GLY A 713 4.88 -6.26 -8.31
CA GLY A 713 5.37 -6.59 -9.64
C GLY A 713 6.75 -7.25 -9.62
N LEU A 714 7.69 -6.73 -8.84
CA LEU A 714 9.05 -7.27 -8.75
C LEU A 714 9.09 -8.65 -8.08
N LEU A 715 8.29 -8.84 -7.03
CA LEU A 715 8.20 -10.15 -6.36
C LEU A 715 7.60 -11.21 -7.27
N ILE A 716 6.54 -10.90 -8.02
CA ILE A 716 5.97 -11.82 -9.01
C ILE A 716 7.01 -12.12 -10.09
N PHE A 717 7.69 -11.10 -10.62
CA PHE A 717 8.70 -11.28 -11.67
C PHE A 717 9.80 -12.24 -11.24
N THR A 718 10.40 -11.99 -10.07
CA THR A 718 11.48 -12.83 -9.52
C THR A 718 10.97 -14.24 -9.20
N THR A 719 9.73 -14.37 -8.72
CA THR A 719 9.09 -15.68 -8.49
C THR A 719 8.99 -16.52 -9.75
N ILE A 720 8.45 -15.96 -10.83
CA ILE A 720 8.27 -16.72 -12.08
C ILE A 720 9.64 -17.07 -12.69
N PHE A 721 10.59 -16.14 -12.63
CA PHE A 721 11.95 -16.37 -13.13
C PHE A 721 12.64 -17.50 -12.36
N CYS A 722 12.67 -17.41 -11.02
CA CYS A 722 13.23 -18.46 -10.18
C CYS A 722 12.49 -19.79 -10.40
N SER A 723 11.16 -19.79 -10.50
CA SER A 723 10.41 -21.03 -10.70
C SER A 723 10.74 -21.72 -12.03
N LEU A 724 10.95 -20.98 -13.11
CA LEU A 724 11.45 -21.56 -14.37
C LEU A 724 12.84 -22.18 -14.20
N VAL A 725 13.78 -21.44 -13.58
CA VAL A 725 15.16 -21.90 -13.39
C VAL A 725 15.20 -23.16 -12.52
N PHE A 726 14.47 -23.19 -11.41
CA PHE A 726 14.43 -24.37 -10.55
C PHE A 726 13.64 -25.53 -11.18
N SER A 727 12.57 -25.26 -11.94
CA SER A 727 11.82 -26.34 -12.61
C SER A 727 12.65 -27.03 -13.70
N PHE A 728 13.30 -26.27 -14.59
CA PHE A 728 14.10 -26.82 -15.68
C PHE A 728 15.54 -27.16 -15.30
N GLY A 729 16.13 -26.44 -14.36
CA GLY A 729 17.53 -26.58 -13.94
C GLY A 729 17.73 -27.46 -12.72
N PHE A 730 16.73 -27.64 -11.87
CA PHE A 730 16.81 -28.49 -10.67
C PHE A 730 15.85 -29.69 -10.74
N VAL A 731 14.53 -29.46 -10.80
CA VAL A 731 13.53 -30.53 -10.71
C VAL A 731 13.64 -31.52 -11.88
N MET A 732 13.69 -31.05 -13.12
CA MET A 732 13.73 -31.92 -14.29
C MET A 732 15.05 -32.71 -14.43
N PRO A 733 16.25 -32.13 -14.22
CA PRO A 733 17.50 -32.88 -14.16
C PRO A 733 17.55 -33.87 -13.00
N LEU A 734 16.98 -33.52 -11.85
CA LEU A 734 16.86 -34.43 -10.71
C LEU A 734 15.97 -35.64 -11.04
N LEU A 735 14.87 -35.44 -11.77
CA LEU A 735 14.05 -36.53 -12.32
C LEU A 735 14.77 -37.34 -13.40
N ALA A 736 15.66 -36.73 -14.19
CA ALA A 736 16.48 -37.47 -15.16
C ALA A 736 17.54 -38.35 -14.47
N ALA A 737 18.17 -37.85 -13.41
CA ALA A 737 19.21 -38.54 -12.66
C ALA A 737 18.65 -39.61 -11.70
N ALA A 738 17.64 -39.23 -10.89
CA ALA A 738 17.10 -40.00 -9.78
C ALA A 738 15.58 -40.21 -9.84
N GLY A 739 14.96 -40.07 -11.01
CA GLY A 739 13.51 -40.31 -11.18
C GLY A 739 13.11 -41.79 -11.03
N PRO A 740 11.84 -42.06 -10.70
CA PRO A 740 11.35 -43.42 -10.50
C PRO A 740 11.48 -44.25 -11.80
N SER A 741 11.99 -45.47 -11.68
CA SER A 741 12.03 -46.45 -12.78
C SER A 741 10.94 -47.51 -12.56
N GLY A 742 9.90 -47.49 -13.38
CA GLY A 742 8.70 -48.30 -13.18
C GLY A 742 7.80 -47.79 -12.04
N ASP A 743 7.06 -48.69 -11.37
CA ASP A 743 6.06 -48.40 -10.32
C ASP A 743 6.64 -47.96 -8.95
N TRP A 744 7.93 -47.64 -8.88
CA TRP A 744 8.60 -47.33 -7.61
C TRP A 744 8.02 -46.05 -6.96
N CYS A 745 7.58 -46.18 -5.70
CA CYS A 745 6.87 -45.14 -4.93
C CYS A 745 5.57 -44.60 -5.56
N GLY A 746 5.01 -45.31 -6.55
CA GLY A 746 3.73 -44.99 -7.17
C GLY A 746 2.57 -45.76 -6.54
N PHE A 747 1.41 -45.12 -6.38
CA PHE A 747 0.19 -45.76 -5.92
C PHE A 747 -0.99 -45.38 -6.84
N SER A 748 -2.02 -46.21 -6.92
CA SER A 748 -3.18 -45.96 -7.77
C SER A 748 -4.42 -45.72 -6.92
N LEU A 749 -5.21 -44.71 -7.27
CA LEU A 749 -6.47 -44.42 -6.59
C LEU A 749 -7.49 -45.54 -6.84
N PRO A 750 -8.38 -45.85 -5.87
CA PRO A 750 -9.38 -46.91 -6.03
C PRO A 750 -10.29 -46.62 -7.23
N GLY A 751 -10.35 -47.54 -8.21
CA GLY A 751 -11.19 -47.44 -9.41
C GLY A 751 -10.43 -47.30 -10.75
N GLN A 752 -9.12 -47.05 -10.73
CA GLN A 752 -8.30 -46.95 -11.94
C GLN A 752 -7.62 -48.30 -12.25
N LYS A 753 -8.06 -49.00 -13.31
CA LYS A 753 -7.44 -50.29 -13.72
C LYS A 753 -6.06 -50.05 -14.33
N ARG A 754 -5.02 -50.65 -13.75
CA ARG A 754 -3.66 -50.68 -14.31
C ARG A 754 -3.65 -51.49 -15.61
N HIS A 755 -3.31 -50.87 -16.73
CA HIS A 755 -2.83 -51.61 -17.90
C HIS A 755 -1.35 -51.96 -17.66
N HIS A 756 -1.08 -53.19 -17.24
CA HIS A 756 0.28 -53.72 -17.29
C HIS A 756 0.73 -53.77 -18.76
N GLY A 757 1.66 -52.90 -19.13
CA GLY A 757 2.44 -53.03 -20.34
C GLY A 757 3.24 -54.33 -20.26
N GLY A 758 2.71 -55.40 -20.82
CA GLY A 758 3.49 -56.59 -21.14
C GLY A 758 4.67 -56.16 -22.00
N ARG A 759 5.86 -56.72 -21.72
CA ARG A 759 7.07 -56.56 -22.53
C ARG A 759 6.73 -56.72 -24.02
N VAL A 760 6.66 -55.62 -24.76
CA VAL A 760 6.69 -55.67 -26.22
C VAL A 760 8.15 -55.93 -26.57
N ALA A 761 8.43 -57.13 -27.07
CA ALA A 761 9.74 -57.49 -27.60
C ALA A 761 10.13 -56.46 -28.67
N ALA A 762 11.33 -55.88 -28.52
CA ALA A 762 11.89 -54.97 -29.51
C ALA A 762 11.92 -55.66 -30.88
N ALA A 763 11.30 -55.04 -31.88
CA ALA A 763 11.45 -55.45 -33.26
C ALA A 763 12.93 -55.28 -33.69
N PRO A 764 13.53 -56.22 -34.45
CA PRO A 764 14.91 -56.08 -34.90
C PRO A 764 15.03 -54.89 -35.86
N LEU A 765 16.04 -54.05 -35.64
CA LEU A 765 16.46 -53.00 -36.57
C LEU A 765 16.79 -53.61 -37.94
N PRO A 766 16.44 -52.96 -39.07
CA PRO A 766 16.81 -53.44 -40.39
C PRO A 766 18.33 -53.38 -40.57
N VAL A 767 18.86 -54.48 -41.11
CA VAL A 767 20.28 -54.74 -41.42
C VAL A 767 20.85 -53.63 -42.31
N LYS A 768 22.05 -53.15 -41.95
CA LYS A 768 22.90 -52.25 -42.75
C LYS A 768 23.03 -52.75 -44.19
N ALA A 769 22.75 -51.88 -45.17
CA ALA A 769 23.11 -52.10 -46.56
C ALA A 769 24.64 -52.21 -46.69
N ALA A 770 25.09 -53.18 -47.49
CA ALA A 770 26.48 -53.48 -47.80
C ALA A 770 27.15 -52.34 -48.61
N PRO A 771 28.49 -52.17 -48.53
CA PRO A 771 29.22 -51.20 -49.33
C PRO A 771 29.34 -51.67 -50.79
N PRO A 772 29.38 -50.75 -51.79
CA PRO A 772 29.60 -51.12 -53.17
C PRO A 772 31.07 -51.55 -53.42
N SER A 773 31.22 -52.55 -54.29
CA SER A 773 32.48 -53.10 -54.81
C SER A 773 33.22 -52.13 -55.74
N PRO A 774 34.54 -52.30 -55.95
CA PRO A 774 35.36 -51.37 -56.72
C PRO A 774 35.23 -51.58 -58.23
N LEU A 775 35.37 -50.48 -58.99
CA LEU A 775 35.61 -50.48 -60.43
C LEU A 775 36.98 -49.82 -60.66
N GLU A 776 37.99 -50.65 -60.90
CA GLU A 776 39.17 -50.41 -61.77
C GLU A 776 38.68 -50.59 -63.22
N ASP A 777 39.14 -49.93 -64.30
CA ASP A 777 40.23 -49.00 -64.60
C ASP A 777 39.80 -48.20 -65.86
N ASP A 778 40.43 -47.03 -66.04
CA ASP A 778 41.27 -46.69 -67.21
C ASP A 778 41.06 -45.31 -67.87
N ASP A 779 42.24 -44.69 -68.05
CA ASP A 779 42.69 -43.69 -69.03
C ASP A 779 42.43 -42.17 -68.89
N THR A 780 43.59 -41.49 -68.72
CA THR A 780 44.02 -40.17 -69.24
C THR A 780 43.41 -38.90 -68.62
N GLU A 781 44.12 -37.83 -68.25
CA GLU A 781 45.29 -37.20 -68.86
C GLU A 781 45.97 -36.27 -67.83
N ALA A 782 47.29 -36.12 -67.95
CA ALA A 782 48.16 -35.34 -67.07
C ALA A 782 48.14 -33.83 -67.36
N ALA A 783 48.29 -33.00 -66.32
CA ALA A 783 49.06 -31.75 -66.41
C ALA A 783 49.36 -31.16 -65.01
N THR A 784 50.66 -31.06 -64.71
CA THR A 784 51.32 -30.31 -63.63
C THR A 784 51.11 -28.78 -63.73
N PRO A 785 51.41 -28.00 -62.65
CA PRO A 785 50.88 -26.65 -62.43
C PRO A 785 51.80 -25.56 -63.01
N PRO A 786 51.36 -24.29 -62.98
CA PRO A 786 52.29 -23.17 -62.85
C PRO A 786 52.03 -22.35 -61.58
N SER A 787 53.11 -22.06 -60.86
CA SER A 787 53.28 -20.85 -60.05
C SER A 787 53.24 -19.58 -60.93
N PRO A 788 52.99 -18.37 -60.41
CA PRO A 788 52.69 -17.96 -59.03
C PRO A 788 51.22 -17.60 -58.78
#